data_AF-A0A7U9RF96-F1
#
_entry.id   AF-A0A7U9RF96-F1
#
_cell.length_a   1.000
_cell.length_b   1.000
_cell.length_c   1.000
_cell.angle_alpha   90.00
_cell.angle_beta   90.00
_cell.angle_gamma   90.00
#
_symmetry.space_group_name_H-M   'P 1'
#
loop_
_entity.id
_entity.type
_entity.pdbx_description
1 polymer ?
#
loop_
_entity_poly.entity_id
_entity_poly.type
_entity_poly.pdbx_seq_one_letter_code
_entity_poly.pdbx_strand_id
1 'polypeptide(L)'
;MKTIISICFLKKYRLLWHTNEGIILEGIIDAEKAKNGKICVDFKQIGTTEKRGIEIYGYELHQSAYYKNYVYFYTVCNPDVTFHLDYLGIEFHNPATAECVDKSQNISLAYYDYDTFKQFVTDTQDGNSTYKKFLEEYFGTRIKNKSGIKSKVKDIDFNSQEFINDFLMLKEDQQTKKYTLLKKQLIGLENVLNTSIEMEDSNSLISKSDMVIPCIVEFSVKKDTFKGDTNRKEADIECYINNSITYNNSWSIGFDGGWYKIGNKTVYARDLDDLLKDMSNFSFVFHIVSPYLKFTDAGKTRIDITSFFNELLEKLNKAIAKENRLFSSDNKRTNNRAVMRDYVTDAFNLASDNGRYAITARQIWYKMREISGIEEKKHTYADFTQEILTEWIDDNPEYEDKVNFSDRGNFFVDGSQNGLGTANVRNFINTIGTSQNIFKCYGGINSNIHIEPDFDLIYKYDKVLYIEKTGFDAIFKAEKVGEKYNMIIVSGQGFSTRAAKTLLYKFQQMGLKLYCLHDLDISGIYILDSFGTPNKKFKGCINMENLGVTLEDVEKYHIEPEKVDIKQEDKKKLKNLSYEYRRFFDAGTSYRRVELNAFTTAEILEILENKLSAINNLPTINLEESLNVDHKAIRETAFMRIMAEKYREQLDKIHVPIDLSAYKGKYTVDMAKEEIPGIEERLIEKYEREIEQKLNIS
;
A
#
# COMPACT_ATOMS: atom_id res chain seq x y z
N MET A 1 -38.82 -28.35 -5.12
CA MET A 1 -40.27 -28.46 -5.46
C MET A 1 -41.15 -28.90 -4.28
N LYS A 2 -40.90 -30.04 -3.60
CA LYS A 2 -41.76 -30.55 -2.50
C LYS A 2 -42.02 -29.49 -1.40
N THR A 3 -41.01 -28.75 -1.00
CA THR A 3 -41.14 -27.67 0.00
C THR A 3 -42.05 -26.53 -0.49
N ILE A 4 -41.89 -26.09 -1.75
CA ILE A 4 -42.77 -25.05 -2.35
C ILE A 4 -44.21 -25.54 -2.40
N ILE A 5 -44.43 -26.78 -2.84
CA ILE A 5 -45.75 -27.43 -2.88
C ILE A 5 -46.37 -27.42 -1.48
N SER A 6 -45.63 -27.84 -0.45
CA SER A 6 -46.09 -27.85 0.93
C SER A 6 -46.39 -26.45 1.47
N ILE A 7 -45.54 -25.45 1.17
CA ILE A 7 -45.76 -24.06 1.58
C ILE A 7 -47.06 -23.54 0.95
N CYS A 8 -47.22 -23.71 -0.37
CA CYS A 8 -48.42 -23.26 -1.07
C CYS A 8 -49.67 -23.93 -0.51
N PHE A 9 -49.63 -25.24 -0.23
CA PHE A 9 -50.74 -25.95 0.38
C PHE A 9 -51.09 -25.45 1.78
N LEU A 10 -50.11 -25.37 2.69
CA LEU A 10 -50.32 -24.94 4.07
C LEU A 10 -50.81 -23.50 4.17
N LYS A 11 -50.31 -22.63 3.28
CA LYS A 11 -50.66 -21.22 3.23
C LYS A 11 -51.85 -20.91 2.32
N LYS A 12 -52.41 -21.93 1.65
CA LYS A 12 -53.51 -21.81 0.67
C LYS A 12 -53.18 -20.88 -0.52
N TYR A 13 -51.91 -20.85 -0.93
CA TYR A 13 -51.48 -20.18 -2.16
C TYR A 13 -51.74 -21.10 -3.35
N ARG A 14 -51.99 -20.50 -4.52
CA ARG A 14 -52.14 -21.25 -5.77
C ARG A 14 -50.77 -21.47 -6.39
N LEU A 15 -50.49 -22.71 -6.79
CA LEU A 15 -49.25 -23.11 -7.45
C LEU A 15 -49.57 -23.56 -8.86
N LEU A 16 -49.09 -22.79 -9.85
CA LEU A 16 -49.40 -22.98 -11.26
C LEU A 16 -48.11 -23.34 -12.00
N TRP A 17 -48.21 -24.35 -12.87
CA TRP A 17 -47.15 -24.76 -13.78
C TRP A 17 -47.52 -24.33 -15.19
N HIS A 18 -46.66 -23.51 -15.79
CA HIS A 18 -46.78 -23.02 -17.15
C HIS A 18 -45.88 -23.88 -18.05
N THR A 19 -46.47 -24.84 -18.75
CA THR A 19 -45.74 -25.84 -19.55
C THR A 19 -45.12 -25.23 -20.80
N ASN A 20 -44.17 -25.94 -21.42
CA ASN A 20 -43.56 -25.51 -22.68
C ASN A 20 -44.58 -25.34 -23.82
N GLU A 21 -45.64 -26.16 -23.80
CA GLU A 21 -46.76 -26.12 -24.76
C GLU A 21 -47.75 -24.97 -24.50
N GLY A 22 -47.52 -24.16 -23.46
CA GLY A 22 -48.39 -23.04 -23.10
C GLY A 22 -49.66 -23.46 -22.36
N ILE A 23 -49.64 -24.61 -21.69
CA ILE A 23 -50.75 -25.08 -20.85
C ILE A 23 -50.49 -24.66 -19.40
N ILE A 24 -51.54 -24.18 -18.71
CA ILE A 24 -51.50 -23.94 -17.27
C ILE A 24 -52.04 -25.17 -16.54
N LEU A 25 -51.20 -25.78 -15.71
CA LEU A 25 -51.57 -26.86 -14.81
C LEU A 25 -51.59 -26.32 -13.37
N GLU A 26 -52.67 -26.54 -12.65
CA GLU A 26 -52.76 -26.28 -11.21
C GLU A 26 -52.63 -27.60 -10.45
N GLY A 27 -51.67 -27.66 -9.54
CA GLY A 27 -51.46 -28.82 -8.67
C GLY A 27 -52.37 -28.74 -7.47
N ILE A 28 -53.25 -29.73 -7.34
CA ILE A 28 -54.23 -29.85 -6.27
C ILE A 28 -53.77 -30.98 -5.35
N ILE A 29 -53.58 -30.66 -4.06
CA ILE A 29 -53.23 -31.66 -3.05
C ILE A 29 -54.50 -32.16 -2.37
N ASP A 30 -54.66 -33.48 -2.31
CA ASP A 30 -55.70 -34.13 -1.53
C ASP A 30 -55.40 -33.98 -0.03
N ALA A 31 -56.14 -33.08 0.63
CA ALA A 31 -55.94 -32.75 2.04
C ALA A 31 -56.22 -33.93 2.99
N GLU A 32 -57.14 -34.83 2.65
CA GLU A 32 -57.48 -35.99 3.47
C GLU A 32 -56.40 -37.08 3.38
N LYS A 33 -55.87 -37.32 2.18
CA LYS A 33 -54.70 -38.21 2.03
C LYS A 33 -53.46 -37.63 2.69
N ALA A 34 -53.26 -36.31 2.59
CA ALA A 34 -52.11 -35.63 3.21
C ALA A 34 -52.12 -35.76 4.74
N LYS A 35 -53.29 -35.67 5.41
CA LYS A 35 -53.44 -35.94 6.85
C LYS A 35 -52.98 -37.35 7.24
N ASN A 36 -53.18 -38.31 6.35
CA ASN A 36 -52.77 -39.71 6.52
C ASN A 36 -51.33 -39.98 6.03
N GLY A 37 -50.53 -38.92 5.85
CA GLY A 37 -49.13 -39.02 5.44
C GLY A 37 -48.91 -39.30 3.95
N LYS A 38 -49.96 -39.32 3.12
CA LYS A 38 -49.87 -39.54 1.67
C LYS A 38 -50.04 -38.22 0.91
N ILE A 39 -48.95 -37.69 0.37
CA ILE A 39 -48.99 -36.52 -0.51
C ILE A 39 -49.34 -36.97 -1.92
N CYS A 40 -50.59 -36.72 -2.33
CA CYS A 40 -51.09 -36.98 -3.67
C CYS A 40 -51.36 -35.64 -4.34
N VAL A 41 -50.67 -35.37 -5.46
CA VAL A 41 -50.81 -34.13 -6.22
C VAL A 41 -51.45 -34.47 -7.56
N ASP A 42 -52.68 -34.02 -7.76
CA ASP A 42 -53.39 -34.12 -9.03
C ASP A 42 -53.18 -32.82 -9.81
N PHE A 43 -52.88 -32.93 -11.11
CA PHE A 43 -52.73 -31.76 -11.97
C PHE A 43 -54.01 -31.53 -12.76
N LYS A 44 -54.62 -30.35 -12.59
CA LYS A 44 -55.77 -29.92 -13.36
C LYS A 44 -55.36 -28.87 -14.38
N GLN A 45 -55.69 -29.07 -15.64
CA GLN A 45 -55.55 -28.01 -16.64
C GLN A 45 -56.57 -26.91 -16.39
N ILE A 46 -56.10 -25.67 -16.24
CA ILE A 46 -56.96 -24.51 -15.93
C ILE A 46 -56.96 -23.42 -17.01
N GLY A 47 -56.08 -23.51 -18.02
CA GLY A 47 -56.04 -22.53 -19.10
C GLY A 47 -54.82 -22.67 -20.01
N THR A 48 -54.58 -21.62 -20.80
CA THR A 48 -53.40 -21.47 -21.66
C THR A 48 -52.70 -20.14 -21.38
N THR A 49 -51.41 -20.05 -21.71
CA THR A 49 -50.54 -18.94 -21.29
C THR A 49 -49.31 -18.78 -22.19
N GLU A 50 -48.82 -17.55 -22.29
CA GLU A 50 -47.49 -17.24 -22.85
C GLU A 50 -46.37 -17.39 -21.81
N LYS A 51 -46.70 -17.37 -20.51
CA LYS A 51 -45.74 -17.59 -19.42
C LYS A 51 -45.12 -18.99 -19.53
N ARG A 52 -43.94 -19.18 -18.94
CA ARG A 52 -43.27 -20.48 -18.78
C ARG A 52 -42.73 -20.61 -17.36
N GLY A 53 -42.62 -21.83 -16.85
CA GLY A 53 -42.08 -22.12 -15.52
C GLY A 53 -43.15 -22.22 -14.44
N ILE A 54 -42.89 -21.66 -13.26
CA ILE A 54 -43.74 -21.79 -12.07
C ILE A 54 -44.29 -20.43 -11.67
N GLU A 55 -45.56 -20.36 -11.34
CA GLU A 55 -46.20 -19.17 -10.77
C GLU A 55 -46.83 -19.49 -9.42
N ILE A 56 -46.55 -18.63 -8.44
CA ILE A 56 -47.18 -18.67 -7.12
C ILE A 56 -48.07 -17.44 -7.01
N TYR A 57 -49.37 -17.69 -6.82
CA TYR A 57 -50.41 -16.66 -6.80
C TYR A 57 -51.13 -16.62 -5.44
N GLY A 58 -51.42 -15.40 -4.96
CA GLY A 58 -52.31 -15.18 -3.81
C GLY A 58 -51.64 -15.27 -2.44
N TYR A 59 -50.36 -14.88 -2.32
CA TYR A 59 -49.65 -14.81 -1.03
C TYR A 59 -49.98 -13.53 -0.23
N GLU A 60 -49.55 -13.40 1.03
CA GLU A 60 -49.87 -12.23 1.89
C GLU A 60 -48.82 -11.10 1.80
N LEU A 61 -49.23 -9.83 1.66
CA LEU A 61 -48.30 -8.67 1.50
C LEU A 61 -47.37 -8.49 2.70
N HIS A 62 -47.89 -8.69 3.91
CA HIS A 62 -47.17 -8.39 5.16
C HIS A 62 -45.92 -9.25 5.38
N GLN A 63 -45.78 -10.36 4.64
CA GLN A 63 -44.60 -11.24 4.66
C GLN A 63 -43.91 -11.33 3.27
N SER A 64 -44.26 -10.43 2.35
CA SER A 64 -43.79 -10.46 0.95
C SER A 64 -42.27 -10.47 0.81
N ALA A 65 -41.53 -9.71 1.63
CA ALA A 65 -40.06 -9.70 1.60
C ALA A 65 -39.46 -11.07 1.99
N TYR A 66 -40.03 -11.74 3.00
CA TYR A 66 -39.59 -13.06 3.43
C TYR A 66 -39.83 -14.11 2.33
N TYR A 67 -41.04 -14.17 1.78
CA TYR A 67 -41.35 -15.11 0.70
C TYR A 67 -40.57 -14.82 -0.59
N LYS A 68 -40.35 -13.54 -0.91
CA LYS A 68 -39.53 -13.13 -2.05
C LYS A 68 -38.11 -13.64 -1.93
N ASN A 69 -37.49 -13.57 -0.75
CA ASN A 69 -36.15 -14.13 -0.52
C ASN A 69 -36.13 -15.65 -0.67
N TYR A 70 -37.12 -16.36 -0.10
CA TYR A 70 -37.22 -17.82 -0.26
C TYR A 70 -37.32 -18.25 -1.72
N VAL A 71 -38.18 -17.58 -2.49
CA VAL A 71 -38.38 -17.88 -3.90
C VAL A 71 -37.14 -17.50 -4.73
N TYR A 72 -36.48 -16.39 -4.39
CA TYR A 72 -35.21 -16.01 -5.01
C TYR A 72 -34.15 -17.11 -4.83
N PHE A 73 -33.99 -17.67 -3.63
CA PHE A 73 -33.04 -18.78 -3.45
C PHE A 73 -33.44 -20.03 -4.27
N TYR A 74 -34.74 -20.27 -4.48
CA TYR A 74 -35.18 -21.32 -5.41
C TYR A 74 -34.85 -21.01 -6.86
N THR A 75 -34.86 -19.74 -7.28
CA THR A 75 -34.44 -19.35 -8.62
C THR A 75 -32.94 -19.55 -8.81
N VAL A 76 -32.14 -19.25 -7.78
CA VAL A 76 -30.69 -19.49 -7.80
C VAL A 76 -30.38 -20.98 -7.95
N CYS A 77 -31.03 -21.85 -7.17
CA CYS A 77 -30.78 -23.29 -7.24
C CYS A 77 -31.59 -24.04 -8.33
N ASN A 78 -32.38 -23.34 -9.15
CA ASN A 78 -33.08 -23.89 -10.31
C ASN A 78 -32.94 -22.93 -11.52
N PRO A 79 -31.72 -22.75 -12.05
CA PRO A 79 -31.44 -21.75 -13.09
C PRO A 79 -32.19 -22.03 -14.40
N ASP A 80 -32.67 -23.25 -14.61
CA ASP A 80 -33.42 -23.72 -15.77
C ASP A 80 -34.93 -23.43 -15.70
N VAL A 81 -35.40 -22.80 -14.61
CA VAL A 81 -36.83 -22.55 -14.36
C VAL A 81 -37.09 -21.06 -14.13
N THR A 82 -38.10 -20.54 -14.84
CA THR A 82 -38.61 -19.18 -14.59
C THR A 82 -39.61 -19.21 -13.43
N PHE A 83 -39.50 -18.26 -12.50
CA PHE A 83 -40.45 -18.11 -11.39
C PHE A 83 -41.19 -16.78 -11.49
N HIS A 84 -42.51 -16.86 -11.38
CA HIS A 84 -43.43 -15.72 -11.28
C HIS A 84 -44.04 -15.71 -9.88
N LEU A 85 -44.03 -14.56 -9.25
CA LEU A 85 -44.77 -14.30 -8.01
C LEU A 85 -45.79 -13.22 -8.31
N ASP A 86 -47.07 -13.53 -8.15
CA ASP A 86 -48.15 -12.56 -8.33
C ASP A 86 -48.83 -12.29 -6.98
N TYR A 87 -48.76 -11.02 -6.57
CA TYR A 87 -49.51 -10.47 -5.46
C TYR A 87 -50.47 -9.38 -5.95
N LEU A 88 -51.77 -9.69 -6.05
CA LEU A 88 -52.83 -8.72 -6.37
C LEU A 88 -52.46 -7.77 -7.55
N GLY A 89 -51.77 -8.28 -8.57
CA GLY A 89 -51.34 -7.51 -9.75
C GLY A 89 -49.92 -6.93 -9.70
N ILE A 90 -49.17 -7.14 -8.61
CA ILE A 90 -47.71 -6.87 -8.56
C ILE A 90 -46.99 -8.16 -8.90
N GLU A 91 -46.42 -8.21 -10.10
CA GLU A 91 -45.65 -9.36 -10.59
C GLU A 91 -44.16 -9.19 -10.27
N PHE A 92 -43.57 -10.17 -9.60
CA PHE A 92 -42.12 -10.37 -9.60
C PHE A 92 -41.77 -11.48 -10.57
N HIS A 93 -40.98 -11.12 -11.57
CA HIS A 93 -40.53 -12.03 -12.61
C HIS A 93 -39.03 -12.32 -12.45
N ASN A 94 -38.69 -13.58 -12.24
CA ASN A 94 -37.30 -14.06 -12.23
C ASN A 94 -37.12 -15.04 -13.40
N PRO A 95 -36.55 -14.58 -14.54
CA PRO A 95 -36.35 -15.42 -15.70
C PRO A 95 -35.32 -16.52 -15.45
N ALA A 96 -35.48 -17.65 -16.12
CA ALA A 96 -34.46 -18.70 -16.17
C ALA A 96 -33.14 -18.13 -16.73
N THR A 97 -32.02 -18.53 -16.13
CA THR A 97 -30.66 -18.15 -16.55
C THR A 97 -29.96 -19.28 -17.33
N ALA A 98 -30.58 -20.47 -17.40
CA ALA A 98 -30.09 -21.62 -18.14
C ALA A 98 -31.20 -22.24 -19.00
N GLU A 99 -30.80 -23.07 -19.97
CA GLU A 99 -31.74 -23.85 -20.79
C GLU A 99 -32.52 -24.86 -19.94
N CYS A 100 -33.78 -25.09 -20.30
CA CYS A 100 -34.64 -26.04 -19.62
C CYS A 100 -34.08 -27.47 -19.72
N VAL A 101 -34.00 -28.18 -18.59
CA VAL A 101 -33.50 -29.56 -18.54
C VAL A 101 -34.59 -30.51 -18.07
N ASP A 102 -34.87 -31.55 -18.86
CA ASP A 102 -35.73 -32.65 -18.41
C ASP A 102 -34.96 -33.57 -17.43
N LYS A 103 -35.32 -33.40 -16.16
CA LYS A 103 -34.77 -34.11 -15.00
C LYS A 103 -35.49 -35.43 -14.69
N SER A 104 -36.60 -35.74 -15.38
CA SER A 104 -37.45 -36.91 -15.12
C SER A 104 -37.06 -38.17 -15.89
N GLN A 105 -36.33 -38.00 -17.00
CA GLN A 105 -36.01 -39.07 -17.95
C GLN A 105 -34.55 -39.52 -17.85
N ASN A 106 -34.32 -40.80 -18.17
CA ASN A 106 -33.01 -41.46 -18.16
C ASN A 106 -32.34 -41.44 -16.78
N ILE A 107 -33.04 -41.76 -15.70
CA ILE A 107 -32.45 -41.96 -14.38
C ILE A 107 -31.48 -43.17 -14.39
N SER A 108 -30.53 -43.23 -13.45
CA SER A 108 -29.59 -44.36 -13.37
C SER A 108 -30.19 -45.46 -12.53
N LEU A 109 -30.22 -46.68 -13.06
CA LEU A 109 -30.52 -47.90 -12.31
C LEU A 109 -29.51 -48.12 -11.18
N ALA A 110 -28.28 -47.58 -11.32
CA ALA A 110 -27.25 -47.68 -10.30
C ALA A 110 -27.62 -47.05 -8.95
N TYR A 111 -28.67 -46.21 -8.90
CA TYR A 111 -29.13 -45.58 -7.66
C TYR A 111 -30.02 -46.46 -6.79
N TYR A 112 -30.51 -47.58 -7.34
CA TYR A 112 -31.48 -48.43 -6.66
C TYR A 112 -30.78 -49.67 -6.12
N ASP A 113 -31.07 -50.03 -4.88
CA ASP A 113 -30.95 -51.42 -4.44
C ASP A 113 -32.09 -52.27 -5.05
N TYR A 114 -32.00 -53.58 -4.86
CA TYR A 114 -32.95 -54.51 -5.45
C TYR A 114 -34.40 -54.27 -4.98
N ASP A 115 -34.59 -54.07 -3.68
CA ASP A 115 -35.92 -53.94 -3.07
C ASP A 115 -36.59 -52.63 -3.47
N THR A 116 -35.84 -51.53 -3.48
CA THR A 116 -36.31 -50.22 -3.92
C THR A 116 -36.60 -50.23 -5.43
N PHE A 117 -35.81 -50.95 -6.23
CA PHE A 117 -36.11 -51.13 -7.66
C PHE A 117 -37.41 -51.90 -7.88
N LYS A 118 -37.60 -53.01 -7.16
CA LYS A 118 -38.84 -53.80 -7.18
C LYS A 118 -40.05 -52.97 -6.78
N GLN A 119 -39.93 -52.19 -5.71
CA GLN A 119 -40.98 -51.29 -5.27
C GLN A 119 -41.28 -50.22 -6.33
N PHE A 120 -40.25 -49.63 -6.94
CA PHE A 120 -40.43 -48.63 -7.98
C PHE A 120 -41.18 -49.16 -9.20
N VAL A 121 -40.87 -50.37 -9.65
CA VAL A 121 -41.62 -51.05 -10.71
C VAL A 121 -43.10 -51.20 -10.32
N THR A 122 -43.36 -51.64 -9.09
CA THR A 122 -44.71 -51.92 -8.59
C THR A 122 -45.54 -50.65 -8.40
N ASP A 123 -44.93 -49.57 -7.91
CA ASP A 123 -45.63 -48.33 -7.58
C ASP A 123 -45.91 -47.45 -8.81
N THR A 124 -45.18 -47.64 -9.90
CA THR A 124 -45.31 -46.80 -11.12
C THR A 124 -46.08 -47.45 -12.26
N GLN A 125 -46.25 -48.77 -12.25
CA GLN A 125 -46.85 -49.50 -13.37
C GLN A 125 -48.20 -50.11 -12.97
N ASP A 126 -49.17 -50.04 -13.88
CA ASP A 126 -50.48 -50.69 -13.74
C ASP A 126 -50.44 -52.21 -13.99
N GLY A 127 -49.24 -52.75 -14.22
CA GLY A 127 -48.98 -54.16 -14.53
C GLY A 127 -49.21 -54.56 -16.00
N ASN A 128 -49.88 -53.73 -16.82
CA ASN A 128 -50.21 -54.08 -18.22
C ASN A 128 -49.11 -53.72 -19.22
N SER A 129 -48.22 -52.80 -18.86
CA SER A 129 -47.02 -52.47 -19.62
C SER A 129 -45.99 -53.60 -19.59
N THR A 130 -45.17 -53.71 -20.64
CA THR A 130 -44.02 -54.62 -20.66
C THR A 130 -42.88 -54.06 -19.81
N TYR A 131 -42.11 -54.92 -19.14
CA TYR A 131 -40.92 -54.48 -18.39
C TYR A 131 -39.91 -53.73 -19.26
N LYS A 132 -39.79 -54.10 -20.54
CA LYS A 132 -38.98 -53.33 -21.51
C LYS A 132 -39.44 -51.89 -21.73
N LYS A 133 -40.76 -51.66 -21.76
CA LYS A 133 -41.34 -50.31 -21.90
C LYS A 133 -41.06 -49.49 -20.65
N PHE A 134 -41.22 -50.09 -19.47
CA PHE A 134 -40.82 -49.48 -18.21
C PHE A 134 -39.33 -49.10 -18.21
N LEU A 135 -38.44 -50.02 -18.62
CA LEU A 135 -37.01 -49.75 -18.68
C LEU A 135 -36.66 -48.61 -19.66
N GLU A 136 -37.36 -48.54 -20.80
CA GLU A 136 -37.22 -47.47 -21.77
C GLU A 136 -37.62 -46.11 -21.20
N GLU A 137 -38.77 -46.07 -20.55
CA GLU A 137 -39.39 -44.86 -20.00
C GLU A 137 -38.55 -44.22 -18.89
N TYR A 138 -37.94 -45.02 -18.02
CA TYR A 138 -37.19 -44.46 -16.88
C TYR A 138 -35.68 -44.49 -17.08
N PHE A 139 -35.12 -45.54 -17.66
CA PHE A 139 -33.67 -45.78 -17.72
C PHE A 139 -33.09 -45.66 -19.14
N GLY A 140 -33.95 -45.46 -20.15
CA GLY A 140 -33.59 -45.22 -21.54
C GLY A 140 -33.46 -46.48 -22.40
N THR A 141 -33.53 -46.29 -23.72
CA THR A 141 -33.58 -47.36 -24.73
C THR A 141 -32.38 -48.33 -24.66
N ARG A 142 -31.20 -47.88 -24.22
CA ARG A 142 -30.02 -48.74 -24.07
C ARG A 142 -30.23 -49.83 -23.00
N ILE A 143 -30.86 -49.49 -21.88
CA ILE A 143 -31.10 -50.43 -20.77
C ILE A 143 -32.20 -51.41 -21.14
N LYS A 144 -33.29 -50.92 -21.73
CA LYS A 144 -34.31 -51.74 -22.38
C LYS A 144 -33.73 -52.81 -23.31
N ASN A 145 -32.79 -52.42 -24.16
CA ASN A 145 -32.21 -53.31 -25.16
C ASN A 145 -31.30 -54.38 -24.53
N LYS A 146 -30.69 -54.09 -23.38
CA LYS A 146 -29.84 -55.02 -22.65
C LYS A 146 -30.62 -56.05 -21.84
N SER A 147 -31.80 -55.69 -21.33
CA SER A 147 -32.60 -56.63 -20.54
C SER A 147 -33.06 -57.84 -21.37
N GLY A 148 -32.95 -59.03 -20.79
CA GLY A 148 -33.42 -60.28 -21.39
C GLY A 148 -34.95 -60.47 -21.29
N ILE A 149 -35.57 -59.81 -20.32
CA ILE A 149 -36.97 -60.02 -19.93
C ILE A 149 -37.92 -59.32 -20.92
N LYS A 150 -38.94 -60.05 -21.40
CA LYS A 150 -39.93 -59.55 -22.38
C LYS A 150 -41.36 -59.51 -21.85
N SER A 151 -41.61 -60.07 -20.68
CA SER A 151 -42.94 -60.24 -20.09
C SER A 151 -43.58 -58.90 -19.69
N LYS A 152 -44.91 -58.92 -19.49
CA LYS A 152 -45.61 -57.82 -18.82
C LYS A 152 -45.23 -57.79 -17.35
N VAL A 153 -45.25 -56.61 -16.75
CA VAL A 153 -44.84 -56.41 -15.35
C VAL A 153 -45.64 -57.30 -14.40
N LYS A 154 -46.95 -57.48 -14.64
CA LYS A 154 -47.81 -58.35 -13.83
C LYS A 154 -47.47 -59.85 -13.88
N ASP A 155 -46.74 -60.29 -14.91
CA ASP A 155 -46.41 -61.70 -15.15
C ASP A 155 -44.97 -62.04 -14.70
N ILE A 156 -44.28 -61.10 -14.05
CA ILE A 156 -42.90 -61.26 -13.59
C ILE A 156 -42.86 -61.77 -12.15
N ASP A 157 -42.11 -62.85 -11.90
CA ASP A 157 -41.72 -63.25 -10.56
C ASP A 157 -40.47 -62.48 -10.10
N PHE A 158 -40.69 -61.45 -9.27
CA PHE A 158 -39.64 -60.62 -8.67
C PHE A 158 -38.77 -61.34 -7.63
N ASN A 159 -39.00 -62.62 -7.35
CA ASN A 159 -38.10 -63.41 -6.50
C ASN A 159 -37.29 -64.44 -7.32
N SER A 160 -37.50 -64.48 -8.63
CA SER A 160 -36.77 -65.38 -9.53
C SER A 160 -35.31 -64.97 -9.68
N GLN A 161 -34.41 -65.95 -9.80
CA GLN A 161 -32.99 -65.71 -10.06
C GLN A 161 -32.76 -65.02 -11.41
N GLU A 162 -33.65 -65.25 -12.39
CA GLU A 162 -33.62 -64.58 -13.69
C GLU A 162 -33.75 -63.07 -13.55
N PHE A 163 -34.73 -62.59 -12.77
CA PHE A 163 -34.95 -61.16 -12.55
C PHE A 163 -33.84 -60.52 -11.73
N ILE A 164 -33.37 -61.20 -10.67
CA ILE A 164 -32.24 -60.72 -9.85
C ILE A 164 -30.98 -60.54 -10.70
N ASN A 165 -30.66 -61.52 -11.55
CA ASN A 165 -29.48 -61.46 -12.41
C ASN A 165 -29.61 -60.37 -13.48
N ASP A 166 -30.80 -60.18 -14.07
CA ASP A 166 -31.06 -59.08 -15.02
C ASP A 166 -30.82 -57.73 -14.35
N PHE A 167 -31.37 -57.51 -13.14
CA PHE A 167 -31.13 -56.29 -12.37
C PHE A 167 -29.65 -56.04 -12.09
N LEU A 168 -28.93 -57.03 -11.54
CA LEU A 168 -27.50 -56.88 -11.19
C LEU A 168 -26.65 -56.55 -12.43
N MET A 169 -26.91 -57.23 -13.56
CA MET A 169 -26.21 -56.96 -14.82
C MET A 169 -26.50 -55.55 -15.35
N LEU A 170 -27.75 -55.11 -15.34
CA LEU A 170 -28.13 -53.77 -15.79
C LEU A 170 -27.54 -52.69 -14.86
N LYS A 171 -27.52 -52.95 -13.56
CA LYS A 171 -26.96 -52.06 -12.54
C LYS A 171 -25.47 -51.86 -12.78
N GLU A 172 -24.72 -52.94 -13.02
CA GLU A 172 -23.30 -52.91 -13.33
C GLU A 172 -23.01 -52.09 -14.62
N ASP A 173 -23.80 -52.27 -15.69
CA ASP A 173 -23.63 -51.48 -16.93
C ASP A 173 -23.74 -49.97 -16.68
N GLN A 174 -24.63 -49.57 -15.76
CA GLN A 174 -24.87 -48.16 -15.45
C GLN A 174 -23.94 -47.57 -14.37
N GLN A 175 -23.08 -48.37 -13.75
CA GLN A 175 -22.10 -47.86 -12.76
C GLN A 175 -21.20 -46.75 -13.35
N THR A 176 -20.84 -46.88 -14.64
CA THR A 176 -20.01 -45.88 -15.33
C THR A 176 -20.73 -44.55 -15.58
N LYS A 177 -22.07 -44.51 -15.54
CA LYS A 177 -22.90 -43.33 -15.82
C LYS A 177 -23.53 -42.72 -14.57
N LYS A 178 -23.20 -43.23 -13.39
CA LYS A 178 -23.81 -42.85 -12.11
C LYS A 178 -23.68 -41.35 -11.74
N TYR A 179 -22.72 -40.64 -12.32
CA TYR A 179 -22.60 -39.18 -12.15
C TYR A 179 -23.21 -38.37 -13.30
N THR A 180 -23.33 -38.96 -14.50
CA THR A 180 -23.74 -38.25 -15.72
C THR A 180 -25.10 -37.59 -15.57
N LEU A 181 -25.99 -38.19 -14.80
CA LEU A 181 -27.35 -37.69 -14.60
C LEU A 181 -27.45 -36.71 -13.45
N LEU A 182 -26.63 -36.88 -12.41
CA LEU A 182 -26.50 -35.87 -11.36
C LEU A 182 -25.99 -34.54 -11.94
N LYS A 183 -25.17 -34.59 -12.99
CA LYS A 183 -24.73 -33.37 -13.70
C LYS A 183 -25.87 -32.53 -14.28
N LYS A 184 -27.03 -33.12 -14.59
CA LYS A 184 -28.23 -32.38 -15.05
C LYS A 184 -28.85 -31.50 -13.95
N GLN A 185 -28.53 -31.76 -12.70
CA GLN A 185 -29.04 -31.03 -11.54
C GLN A 185 -28.12 -29.87 -11.15
N LEU A 186 -26.91 -29.79 -11.71
CA LEU A 186 -25.95 -28.76 -11.33
C LEU A 186 -26.43 -27.36 -11.73
N ILE A 187 -26.05 -26.38 -10.91
CA ILE A 187 -26.41 -24.97 -11.06
C ILE A 187 -25.25 -24.16 -11.67
N GLY A 188 -24.08 -24.77 -11.86
CA GLY A 188 -22.96 -24.18 -12.61
C GLY A 188 -21.94 -23.47 -11.74
N LEU A 189 -21.64 -23.99 -10.55
CA LEU A 189 -20.60 -23.42 -9.68
C LEU A 189 -19.19 -23.79 -10.15
N GLU A 190 -18.20 -23.00 -9.73
CA GLU A 190 -16.84 -23.03 -10.31
C GLU A 190 -16.06 -24.33 -10.02
N ASN A 191 -16.23 -24.89 -8.83
CA ASN A 191 -15.49 -26.06 -8.38
C ASN A 191 -16.43 -27.24 -8.26
N VAL A 192 -16.06 -28.39 -8.84
CA VAL A 192 -16.87 -29.61 -8.81
C VAL A 192 -16.09 -30.79 -8.21
N LEU A 193 -16.75 -31.52 -7.32
CA LEU A 193 -16.28 -32.74 -6.68
C LEU A 193 -17.27 -33.88 -6.92
N ASN A 194 -16.83 -34.90 -7.66
CA ASN A 194 -17.54 -36.18 -7.71
C ASN A 194 -17.02 -37.03 -6.56
N THR A 195 -17.91 -37.44 -5.67
CA THR A 195 -17.61 -38.24 -4.48
C THR A 195 -18.73 -39.26 -4.25
N SER A 196 -18.81 -39.87 -3.07
CA SER A 196 -19.87 -40.83 -2.75
C SER A 196 -20.26 -40.79 -1.28
N ILE A 197 -21.49 -41.21 -1.00
CA ILE A 197 -22.01 -41.39 0.35
C ILE A 197 -22.02 -42.88 0.65
N GLU A 198 -21.44 -43.24 1.78
CA GLU A 198 -21.49 -44.60 2.30
C GLU A 198 -22.79 -44.81 3.11
N MET A 199 -23.53 -45.85 2.78
CA MET A 199 -24.71 -46.30 3.52
C MET A 199 -24.29 -47.40 4.50
N GLU A 200 -24.43 -47.14 5.79
CA GLU A 200 -24.33 -48.20 6.80
C GLU A 200 -25.68 -48.89 6.92
N ASP A 201 -25.85 -50.05 6.27
CA ASP A 201 -26.92 -50.97 6.66
C ASP A 201 -26.40 -52.42 6.71
N SER A 202 -26.78 -53.12 7.77
CA SER A 202 -26.17 -54.35 8.26
C SER A 202 -26.99 -55.62 7.97
N ASN A 203 -28.00 -55.57 7.08
CA ASN A 203 -28.91 -56.70 6.87
C ASN A 203 -29.25 -57.09 5.40
N SER A 204 -28.64 -56.49 4.38
CA SER A 204 -28.84 -56.93 2.97
C SER A 204 -27.69 -57.83 2.50
N LEU A 205 -27.99 -59.10 2.19
CA LEU A 205 -27.04 -60.11 1.69
C LEU A 205 -26.68 -59.94 0.20
N ILE A 206 -27.20 -58.92 -0.48
CA ILE A 206 -27.07 -58.77 -1.94
C ILE A 206 -26.20 -57.53 -2.27
N SER A 207 -24.89 -57.74 -2.21
CA SER A 207 -23.79 -56.92 -2.80
C SER A 207 -23.31 -55.64 -2.07
N LYS A 208 -21.99 -55.50 -1.96
CA LYS A 208 -21.26 -54.33 -1.42
C LYS A 208 -21.41 -53.05 -2.25
N SER A 209 -21.81 -53.15 -3.53
CA SER A 209 -22.03 -51.98 -4.40
C SER A 209 -23.25 -51.15 -4.01
N ASP A 210 -24.13 -51.69 -3.17
CA ASP A 210 -25.37 -51.05 -2.72
C ASP A 210 -25.10 -50.08 -1.57
N MET A 211 -23.89 -50.09 -1.01
CA MET A 211 -23.48 -49.24 0.10
C MET A 211 -22.82 -47.93 -0.34
N VAL A 212 -22.64 -47.67 -1.64
CA VAL A 212 -21.89 -46.50 -2.14
C VAL A 212 -22.71 -45.73 -3.16
N ILE A 213 -23.33 -44.63 -2.72
CA ILE A 213 -24.20 -43.80 -3.55
C ILE A 213 -23.41 -42.62 -4.13
N PRO A 214 -23.50 -42.33 -5.45
CA PRO A 214 -22.80 -41.20 -6.05
C PRO A 214 -23.32 -39.87 -5.52
N CYS A 215 -22.39 -38.96 -5.20
CA CYS A 215 -22.67 -37.59 -4.79
C CYS A 215 -21.83 -36.62 -5.63
N ILE A 216 -22.39 -35.49 -6.01
CA ILE A 216 -21.65 -34.36 -6.57
C ILE A 216 -21.78 -33.17 -5.63
N VAL A 217 -20.66 -32.59 -5.26
CA VAL A 217 -20.62 -31.29 -4.58
C VAL A 217 -20.05 -30.27 -5.56
N GLU A 218 -20.82 -29.25 -5.89
CA GLU A 218 -20.30 -28.08 -6.57
C GLU A 218 -20.28 -26.89 -5.62
N PHE A 219 -19.27 -26.03 -5.73
CA PHE A 219 -19.13 -24.87 -4.87
C PHE A 219 -18.32 -23.74 -5.51
N SER A 220 -18.63 -22.52 -5.11
CA SER A 220 -17.89 -21.31 -5.49
C SER A 220 -17.33 -20.64 -4.25
N VAL A 221 -16.14 -20.07 -4.39
CA VAL A 221 -15.45 -19.31 -3.35
C VAL A 221 -15.06 -17.98 -3.94
N LYS A 222 -15.54 -16.89 -3.34
CA LYS A 222 -15.20 -15.54 -3.79
C LYS A 222 -14.65 -14.73 -2.63
N LYS A 223 -13.58 -13.99 -2.87
CA LYS A 223 -13.02 -13.06 -1.87
C LYS A 223 -13.52 -11.65 -2.15
N ASP A 224 -14.24 -11.08 -1.20
CA ASP A 224 -14.86 -9.76 -1.41
C ASP A 224 -13.88 -8.62 -1.08
N THR A 225 -13.97 -7.51 -1.83
CA THR A 225 -13.13 -6.32 -1.66
C THR A 225 -13.68 -5.45 -0.52
N PHE A 226 -13.23 -5.66 0.72
CA PHE A 226 -13.68 -4.82 1.84
C PHE A 226 -12.88 -3.52 1.90
N LYS A 227 -13.27 -2.52 1.09
CA LYS A 227 -13.05 -1.11 1.41
C LYS A 227 -14.41 -0.49 1.75
N GLY A 228 -14.92 -0.72 2.96
CA GLY A 228 -16.01 0.14 3.46
C GLY A 228 -16.93 -0.43 4.53
N ASP A 229 -17.14 -1.74 4.62
CA ASP A 229 -18.19 -2.27 5.49
C ASP A 229 -17.63 -2.84 6.80
N THR A 230 -17.56 -2.00 7.83
CA THR A 230 -17.13 -2.38 9.19
C THR A 230 -18.15 -3.28 9.91
N ASN A 231 -19.28 -3.61 9.29
CA ASN A 231 -20.39 -4.32 9.92
C ASN A 231 -20.43 -5.83 9.65
N ARG A 232 -19.71 -6.35 8.65
CA ARG A 232 -19.75 -7.80 8.33
C ARG A 232 -18.80 -8.59 9.23
N LYS A 233 -19.35 -9.20 10.29
CA LYS A 233 -18.58 -9.99 11.28
C LYS A 233 -18.34 -11.43 10.84
N GLU A 234 -19.14 -11.95 9.91
CA GLU A 234 -19.20 -13.37 9.54
C GLU A 234 -19.17 -13.54 8.01
N ALA A 235 -18.75 -14.73 7.57
CA ALA A 235 -18.74 -15.12 6.15
C ALA A 235 -20.17 -15.25 5.59
N ASP A 236 -20.35 -14.95 4.30
CA ASP A 236 -21.60 -15.22 3.61
C ASP A 236 -21.59 -16.66 3.10
N ILE A 237 -22.55 -17.50 3.52
CA ILE A 237 -22.56 -18.92 3.18
C ILE A 237 -23.97 -19.34 2.76
N GLU A 238 -24.11 -19.69 1.49
CA GLU A 238 -25.33 -20.24 0.92
C GLU A 238 -25.18 -21.74 0.64
N CYS A 239 -26.18 -22.53 1.01
CA CYS A 239 -26.17 -23.97 0.83
C CYS A 239 -27.46 -24.45 0.16
N TYR A 240 -27.29 -25.30 -0.84
CA TYR A 240 -28.37 -25.94 -1.59
C TYR A 240 -28.18 -27.44 -1.58
N ILE A 241 -29.29 -28.18 -1.61
CA ILE A 241 -29.30 -29.64 -1.65
C ILE A 241 -30.34 -30.07 -2.68
N ASN A 242 -29.94 -30.83 -3.70
CA ASN A 242 -30.83 -31.35 -4.74
C ASN A 242 -31.80 -30.28 -5.31
N ASN A 243 -31.26 -29.12 -5.71
CA ASN A 243 -32.02 -27.97 -6.23
C ASN A 243 -33.12 -27.45 -5.27
N SER A 244 -32.86 -27.60 -3.97
CA SER A 244 -33.69 -27.08 -2.88
C SER A 244 -32.84 -26.28 -1.90
N ILE A 245 -33.46 -25.30 -1.26
CA ILE A 245 -32.86 -24.55 -0.18
C ILE A 245 -32.79 -25.40 1.10
N THR A 246 -31.78 -25.15 1.92
CA THR A 246 -31.65 -25.71 3.28
C THR A 246 -32.44 -24.89 4.31
N TYR A 247 -32.72 -25.47 5.48
CA TYR A 247 -33.43 -24.77 6.56
C TYR A 247 -32.58 -23.68 7.23
N ASN A 248 -31.31 -23.99 7.53
CA ASN A 248 -30.38 -23.08 8.21
C ASN A 248 -29.03 -23.01 7.47
N ASN A 249 -29.04 -22.86 6.14
CA ASN A 249 -27.85 -22.69 5.29
C ASN A 249 -26.68 -23.65 5.65
N SER A 250 -25.54 -23.09 6.01
CA SER A 250 -24.30 -23.75 6.41
C SER A 250 -24.47 -24.73 7.57
N TRP A 251 -25.34 -24.43 8.54
CA TRP A 251 -25.59 -25.30 9.70
C TRP A 251 -26.30 -26.60 9.31
N SER A 252 -27.10 -26.58 8.23
CA SER A 252 -27.77 -27.77 7.73
C SER A 252 -26.81 -28.79 7.09
N ILE A 253 -25.53 -28.45 6.92
CA ILE A 253 -24.51 -29.32 6.36
C ILE A 253 -23.53 -29.75 7.46
N GLY A 254 -23.82 -30.86 8.14
CA GLY A 254 -23.06 -31.37 9.27
C GLY A 254 -22.04 -32.44 8.89
N PHE A 255 -21.02 -32.60 9.74
CA PHE A 255 -20.00 -33.66 9.68
C PHE A 255 -19.45 -33.93 11.09
N ASP A 256 -18.60 -34.93 11.23
CA ASP A 256 -18.00 -35.31 12.50
C ASP A 256 -17.29 -34.12 13.18
N GLY A 257 -17.60 -33.88 14.46
CA GLY A 257 -17.01 -32.77 15.19
C GLY A 257 -15.51 -32.96 15.43
N GLY A 258 -14.70 -32.02 14.98
CA GLY A 258 -13.25 -32.13 15.06
C GLY A 258 -12.49 -30.83 14.81
N TRP A 259 -11.17 -30.87 14.95
CA TRP A 259 -10.28 -29.76 14.62
C TRP A 259 -9.82 -29.87 13.16
N TYR A 260 -10.22 -28.89 12.35
CA TYR A 260 -9.96 -28.86 10.91
C TYR A 260 -9.15 -27.64 10.50
N LYS A 261 -8.25 -27.83 9.54
CA LYS A 261 -7.47 -26.74 8.96
C LYS A 261 -8.22 -26.14 7.76
N ILE A 262 -8.49 -24.83 7.83
CA ILE A 262 -9.16 -24.06 6.78
C ILE A 262 -8.39 -22.77 6.51
N GLY A 263 -7.92 -22.62 5.27
CA GLY A 263 -6.92 -21.61 4.90
C GLY A 263 -5.66 -21.72 5.78
N ASN A 264 -5.40 -20.67 6.56
CA ASN A 264 -4.24 -20.59 7.46
C ASN A 264 -4.59 -20.82 8.95
N LYS A 265 -5.85 -21.15 9.26
CA LYS A 265 -6.34 -21.33 10.63
C LYS A 265 -6.72 -22.79 10.89
N THR A 266 -6.70 -23.18 12.15
CA THR A 266 -7.28 -24.44 12.64
C THR A 266 -8.46 -24.08 13.52
N VAL A 267 -9.63 -24.65 13.22
CA VAL A 267 -10.90 -24.36 13.90
C VAL A 267 -11.58 -25.65 14.31
N TYR A 268 -12.27 -25.64 15.45
CA TYR A 268 -13.16 -26.74 15.81
C TYR A 268 -14.48 -26.55 15.09
N ALA A 269 -14.90 -27.55 14.31
CA ALA A 269 -16.13 -27.48 13.53
C ALA A 269 -16.85 -28.82 13.48
N ARG A 270 -18.17 -28.75 13.30
CA ARG A 270 -19.11 -29.88 13.17
C ARG A 270 -20.13 -29.68 12.04
N ASP A 271 -20.05 -28.53 11.38
CA ASP A 271 -20.82 -28.14 10.20
C ASP A 271 -20.06 -27.05 9.44
N LEU A 272 -20.54 -26.72 8.23
CA LEU A 272 -19.92 -25.68 7.41
C LEU A 272 -20.00 -24.30 8.06
N ASP A 273 -20.95 -24.07 8.97
CA ASP A 273 -21.11 -22.80 9.67
C ASP A 273 -19.94 -22.58 10.63
N ASP A 274 -19.71 -23.54 11.53
CA ASP A 274 -18.58 -23.51 12.46
C ASP A 274 -17.22 -23.47 11.72
N LEU A 275 -17.11 -24.12 10.56
CA LEU A 275 -15.88 -24.17 9.76
C LEU A 275 -15.53 -22.82 9.13
N LEU A 276 -16.52 -22.06 8.67
CA LEU A 276 -16.32 -20.89 7.80
C LEU A 276 -16.68 -19.55 8.44
N LYS A 277 -17.32 -19.52 9.62
CA LYS A 277 -17.76 -18.28 10.31
C LYS A 277 -16.71 -17.17 10.38
N ASP A 278 -15.44 -17.52 10.64
CA ASP A 278 -14.33 -16.56 10.80
C ASP A 278 -13.69 -16.11 9.47
N MET A 279 -14.24 -16.53 8.33
CA MET A 279 -13.81 -16.12 6.99
C MET A 279 -14.65 -14.96 6.48
N SER A 280 -14.82 -13.91 7.29
CA SER A 280 -15.69 -12.76 7.00
C SER A 280 -15.38 -12.02 5.70
N ASN A 281 -14.19 -12.23 5.14
CA ASN A 281 -13.79 -11.66 3.88
C ASN A 281 -14.07 -12.53 2.63
N PHE A 282 -14.83 -13.61 2.80
CA PHE A 282 -15.22 -14.53 1.74
C PHE A 282 -16.73 -14.73 1.70
N SER A 283 -17.20 -15.01 0.49
CA SER A 283 -18.54 -15.51 0.20
C SER A 283 -18.44 -16.92 -0.39
N PHE A 284 -19.29 -17.82 0.07
CA PHE A 284 -19.32 -19.22 -0.29
C PHE A 284 -20.72 -19.64 -0.76
N VAL A 285 -20.76 -20.44 -1.82
CA VAL A 285 -22.00 -21.10 -2.25
C VAL A 285 -21.70 -22.59 -2.43
N PHE A 286 -22.51 -23.44 -1.81
CA PHE A 286 -22.40 -24.90 -1.92
C PHE A 286 -23.69 -25.48 -2.48
N HIS A 287 -23.56 -26.47 -3.37
CA HIS A 287 -24.68 -27.28 -3.82
C HIS A 287 -24.31 -28.76 -3.81
N ILE A 288 -25.10 -29.56 -3.07
CA ILE A 288 -24.89 -31.00 -2.89
C ILE A 288 -25.99 -31.75 -3.62
N VAL A 289 -25.59 -32.61 -4.56
CA VAL A 289 -26.49 -33.39 -5.41
C VAL A 289 -26.24 -34.87 -5.20
N SER A 290 -27.26 -35.59 -4.74
CA SER A 290 -27.18 -37.04 -4.54
C SER A 290 -28.58 -37.66 -4.54
N PRO A 291 -28.77 -38.88 -5.08
CA PRO A 291 -30.07 -39.56 -5.02
C PRO A 291 -30.40 -40.01 -3.58
N TYR A 292 -29.39 -40.14 -2.71
CA TYR A 292 -29.55 -40.43 -1.28
C TYR A 292 -28.78 -39.43 -0.44
N LEU A 293 -29.36 -39.00 0.69
CA LEU A 293 -28.71 -38.14 1.67
C LEU A 293 -28.99 -38.67 3.06
N LYS A 294 -27.95 -38.73 3.90
CA LYS A 294 -28.06 -39.12 5.29
C LYS A 294 -28.57 -37.93 6.10
N PHE A 295 -29.85 -37.92 6.45
CA PHE A 295 -30.42 -36.88 7.32
C PHE A 295 -30.24 -37.25 8.79
N THR A 296 -29.95 -36.26 9.63
CA THR A 296 -29.76 -36.46 11.07
C THR A 296 -31.07 -36.43 11.87
N ASP A 297 -32.16 -36.01 11.23
CA ASP A 297 -33.46 -35.85 11.85
C ASP A 297 -34.60 -36.14 10.86
N ALA A 298 -35.78 -36.50 11.38
CA ALA A 298 -36.95 -36.81 10.57
C ALA A 298 -37.52 -35.60 9.80
N GLY A 299 -37.27 -34.38 10.29
CA GLY A 299 -37.63 -33.13 9.63
C GLY A 299 -36.73 -32.80 8.44
N LYS A 300 -35.68 -33.60 8.19
CA LYS A 300 -34.70 -33.38 7.12
C LYS A 300 -34.04 -32.01 7.21
N THR A 301 -33.85 -31.51 8.43
CA THR A 301 -33.31 -30.17 8.67
C THR A 301 -31.80 -30.10 8.48
N ARG A 302 -31.10 -31.22 8.68
CA ARG A 302 -29.65 -31.33 8.56
C ARG A 302 -29.22 -32.65 7.91
N ILE A 303 -28.20 -32.58 7.07
CA ILE A 303 -27.52 -33.74 6.47
C ILE A 303 -26.17 -33.99 7.12
N ASP A 304 -25.73 -35.24 7.08
CA ASP A 304 -24.41 -35.70 7.47
C ASP A 304 -23.55 -36.00 6.22
N ILE A 305 -22.44 -35.27 6.09
CA ILE A 305 -21.48 -35.38 4.98
C ILE A 305 -20.15 -35.99 5.40
N THR A 306 -20.04 -36.61 6.59
CA THR A 306 -18.79 -37.16 7.13
C THR A 306 -18.03 -38.04 6.13
N SER A 307 -18.75 -38.90 5.38
CA SER A 307 -18.16 -39.84 4.40
C SER A 307 -17.27 -39.17 3.34
N PHE A 308 -17.56 -37.93 2.95
CA PHE A 308 -16.80 -37.21 1.92
C PHE A 308 -16.25 -35.85 2.40
N PHE A 309 -16.40 -35.52 3.68
CA PHE A 309 -16.03 -34.21 4.21
C PHE A 309 -14.54 -33.89 4.02
N ASN A 310 -13.66 -34.88 4.23
CA ASN A 310 -12.21 -34.67 4.08
C ASN A 310 -11.82 -34.33 2.62
N GLU A 311 -12.45 -34.99 1.63
CA GLU A 311 -12.24 -34.68 0.21
C GLU A 311 -12.73 -33.26 -0.14
N LEU A 312 -13.89 -32.88 0.40
CA LEU A 312 -14.43 -31.53 0.27
C LEU A 312 -13.49 -30.50 0.88
N LEU A 313 -13.00 -30.73 2.10
CA LEU A 313 -12.10 -29.83 2.82
C LEU A 313 -10.77 -29.62 2.06
N GLU A 314 -10.21 -30.66 1.46
CA GLU A 314 -9.00 -30.55 0.65
C GLU A 314 -9.23 -29.66 -0.58
N LYS A 315 -10.32 -29.90 -1.33
CA LYS A 315 -10.65 -29.09 -2.51
C LYS A 315 -11.00 -27.65 -2.15
N LEU A 316 -11.75 -27.45 -1.07
CA LEU A 316 -12.13 -26.13 -0.57
C LEU A 316 -10.89 -25.30 -0.22
N ASN A 317 -9.92 -25.88 0.48
CA ASN A 317 -8.65 -25.22 0.77
C ASN A 317 -7.87 -24.82 -0.49
N LYS A 318 -7.85 -25.67 -1.53
CA LYS A 318 -7.23 -25.33 -2.82
C LYS A 318 -7.95 -24.17 -3.51
N ALA A 319 -9.28 -24.14 -3.47
CA ALA A 319 -10.08 -23.05 -4.02
C ALA A 319 -9.83 -21.73 -3.29
N ILE A 320 -9.85 -21.74 -1.95
CA ILE A 320 -9.51 -20.56 -1.11
C ILE A 320 -8.10 -20.04 -1.42
N ALA A 321 -7.11 -20.94 -1.57
CA ALA A 321 -5.75 -20.54 -1.90
C ALA A 321 -5.64 -19.92 -3.30
N LYS A 322 -6.35 -20.48 -4.29
CA LYS A 322 -6.43 -19.94 -5.65
C LYS A 322 -7.04 -18.55 -5.64
N GLU A 323 -8.16 -18.38 -4.95
CA GLU A 323 -8.88 -17.11 -4.87
C GLU A 323 -8.04 -16.03 -4.16
N ASN A 324 -7.33 -16.40 -3.09
CA ASN A 324 -6.38 -15.49 -2.45
C ASN A 324 -5.27 -15.02 -3.41
N ARG A 325 -4.75 -15.92 -4.26
CA ARG A 325 -3.70 -15.56 -5.24
C ARG A 325 -4.25 -14.63 -6.31
N LEU A 326 -5.43 -14.91 -6.86
CA LEU A 326 -6.12 -14.07 -7.85
C LEU A 326 -6.40 -12.68 -7.28
N PHE A 327 -6.97 -12.62 -6.08
CA PHE A 327 -7.21 -11.36 -5.39
C PHE A 327 -5.91 -10.58 -5.13
N SER A 328 -4.80 -11.25 -4.80
CA SER A 328 -3.49 -10.60 -4.62
C SER A 328 -2.83 -10.17 -5.93
N SER A 329 -3.08 -10.86 -7.06
CA SER A 329 -2.57 -10.44 -8.37
C SER A 329 -3.35 -9.25 -8.93
N ASP A 330 -4.67 -9.21 -8.71
CA ASP A 330 -5.54 -8.12 -9.14
C ASP A 330 -5.41 -6.90 -8.21
N ASN A 331 -5.19 -7.12 -6.92
CA ASN A 331 -4.73 -6.11 -5.96
C ASN A 331 -3.21 -6.14 -5.81
N LYS A 332 -2.46 -5.99 -6.91
CA LYS A 332 -1.07 -5.51 -6.79
C LYS A 332 -1.12 -4.24 -5.94
N ARG A 333 -0.42 -4.24 -4.79
CA ARG A 333 -0.17 -3.03 -4.00
C ARG A 333 0.10 -1.89 -4.99
N THR A 334 -0.74 -0.86 -4.96
CA THR A 334 -0.48 0.39 -5.68
C THR A 334 0.96 0.75 -5.39
N ASN A 335 1.80 0.75 -6.43
CA ASN A 335 3.20 1.08 -6.25
C ASN A 335 3.22 2.55 -5.81
N ASN A 336 3.46 2.81 -4.53
CA ASN A 336 3.48 4.17 -4.00
C ASN A 336 4.37 5.09 -4.85
N ARG A 337 5.46 4.58 -5.44
CA ARG A 337 6.33 5.35 -6.33
C ARG A 337 5.69 5.68 -7.68
N ALA A 338 4.84 4.81 -8.22
CA ALA A 338 4.09 5.10 -9.45
C ALA A 338 3.03 6.17 -9.18
N VAL A 339 2.26 5.98 -8.10
CA VAL A 339 1.27 6.97 -7.65
C VAL A 339 1.93 8.32 -7.37
N MET A 340 3.09 8.35 -6.70
CA MET A 340 3.83 9.60 -6.48
C MET A 340 4.23 10.28 -7.80
N ARG A 341 4.55 9.55 -8.87
CA ARG A 341 4.89 10.15 -10.18
C ARG A 341 3.67 10.75 -10.86
N ASP A 342 2.52 10.11 -10.73
CA ASP A 342 1.28 10.61 -11.33
C ASP A 342 0.82 11.93 -10.68
N TYR A 343 1.08 12.11 -9.38
CA TYR A 343 0.57 13.25 -8.60
C TYR A 343 1.61 14.33 -8.27
N VAL A 344 2.90 14.17 -8.60
CA VAL A 344 3.95 15.12 -8.13
C VAL A 344 3.80 16.51 -8.71
N THR A 345 3.39 16.61 -9.98
CA THR A 345 3.10 17.90 -10.64
C THR A 345 1.93 18.62 -9.96
N ASP A 346 0.84 17.90 -9.68
CA ASP A 346 -0.34 18.47 -9.02
C ASP A 346 -0.02 18.91 -7.58
N ALA A 347 0.76 18.09 -6.86
CA ALA A 347 1.22 18.42 -5.52
C ALA A 347 2.10 19.68 -5.50
N PHE A 348 2.99 19.84 -6.49
CA PHE A 348 3.82 21.03 -6.65
C PHE A 348 2.95 22.26 -6.94
N ASN A 349 2.03 22.17 -7.89
CA ASN A 349 1.15 23.28 -8.29
C ASN A 349 0.28 23.75 -7.13
N LEU A 350 -0.31 22.81 -6.37
CA LEU A 350 -1.12 23.11 -5.19
C LEU A 350 -0.31 23.77 -4.07
N ALA A 351 0.94 23.35 -3.88
CA ALA A 351 1.78 23.92 -2.84
C ALA A 351 2.33 25.31 -3.22
N SER A 352 2.63 25.54 -4.50
CA SER A 352 3.35 26.73 -5.00
C SER A 352 2.44 27.83 -5.57
N ASP A 353 1.12 27.61 -5.65
CA ASP A 353 0.20 28.43 -6.43
C ASP A 353 0.63 28.50 -7.91
N ASN A 354 0.73 27.32 -8.53
CA ASN A 354 1.16 27.12 -9.93
C ASN A 354 2.54 27.75 -10.24
N GLY A 355 3.53 27.52 -9.36
CA GLY A 355 4.90 28.00 -9.53
C GLY A 355 5.14 29.46 -9.14
N ARG A 356 4.12 30.16 -8.62
CA ARG A 356 4.24 31.57 -8.20
C ARG A 356 5.21 31.75 -7.04
N TYR A 357 5.14 30.88 -6.04
CA TYR A 357 5.95 30.97 -4.82
C TYR A 357 6.99 29.85 -4.72
N ALA A 358 8.17 30.18 -4.19
CA ALA A 358 9.14 29.17 -3.80
C ALA A 358 8.69 28.47 -2.52
N ILE A 359 8.74 27.14 -2.52
CA ILE A 359 8.17 26.27 -1.48
C ILE A 359 9.15 25.18 -1.06
N THR A 360 8.92 24.58 0.11
CA THR A 360 9.75 23.48 0.60
C THR A 360 9.32 22.13 0.03
N ALA A 361 10.27 21.22 -0.16
CA ALA A 361 9.97 19.82 -0.52
C ALA A 361 8.97 19.15 0.45
N ARG A 362 8.98 19.58 1.73
CA ARG A 362 8.04 19.10 2.75
C ARG A 362 6.61 19.59 2.48
N GLN A 363 6.41 20.83 2.01
CA GLN A 363 5.08 21.34 1.63
C GLN A 363 4.52 20.55 0.44
N ILE A 364 5.34 20.27 -0.57
CA ILE A 364 4.95 19.41 -1.70
C ILE A 364 4.56 18.01 -1.18
N TRP A 365 5.33 17.45 -0.23
CA TRP A 365 5.02 16.15 0.36
C TRP A 365 3.67 16.14 1.12
N TYR A 366 3.33 17.21 1.84
CA TYR A 366 2.02 17.30 2.49
C TYR A 366 0.88 17.28 1.45
N LYS A 367 0.99 18.08 0.39
CA LYS A 367 0.00 18.10 -0.70
C LYS A 367 -0.07 16.80 -1.46
N MET A 368 1.07 16.16 -1.72
CA MET A 368 1.16 14.82 -2.31
C MET A 368 0.33 13.82 -1.52
N ARG A 369 0.49 13.75 -0.19
CA ARG A 369 -0.25 12.79 0.64
C ARG A 369 -1.75 13.08 0.65
N GLU A 370 -2.11 14.36 0.70
CA GLU A 370 -3.50 14.81 0.68
C GLU A 370 -4.21 14.32 -0.59
N ILE A 371 -3.59 14.49 -1.76
CA ILE A 371 -4.20 14.16 -3.06
C ILE A 371 -4.06 12.70 -3.47
N SER A 372 -2.99 12.01 -3.04
CA SER A 372 -2.72 10.61 -3.41
C SER A 372 -3.26 9.59 -2.41
N GLY A 373 -3.61 10.00 -1.18
CA GLY A 373 -3.99 9.11 -0.09
C GLY A 373 -2.83 8.24 0.45
N ILE A 374 -1.58 8.57 0.12
CA ILE A 374 -0.40 7.82 0.60
C ILE A 374 -0.14 8.11 2.08
N GLU A 375 -0.09 7.05 2.89
CA GLU A 375 0.38 7.12 4.28
C GLU A 375 1.92 7.20 4.37
N GLU A 376 2.41 8.06 5.27
CA GLU A 376 3.86 8.20 5.51
C GLU A 376 4.38 7.01 6.34
N LYS A 377 5.38 6.30 5.79
CA LYS A 377 6.12 5.21 6.44
C LYS A 377 7.62 5.53 6.47
N LYS A 378 8.41 4.72 7.17
CA LYS A 378 9.84 4.96 7.44
C LYS A 378 10.69 5.43 6.24
N HIS A 379 10.38 4.96 5.02
CA HIS A 379 11.17 5.28 3.82
C HIS A 379 10.42 6.11 2.76
N THR A 380 9.11 6.35 2.90
CA THR A 380 8.31 6.95 1.82
C THR A 380 8.68 8.40 1.53
N TYR A 381 9.01 9.19 2.56
CA TYR A 381 9.44 10.57 2.38
C TYR A 381 10.85 10.65 1.77
N ALA A 382 11.74 9.72 2.14
CA ALA A 382 13.07 9.63 1.55
C ALA A 382 12.98 9.26 0.07
N ASP A 383 12.18 8.26 -0.30
CA ASP A 383 11.91 7.88 -1.69
C ASP A 383 11.35 9.07 -2.50
N PHE A 384 10.35 9.78 -1.94
CA PHE A 384 9.76 10.95 -2.57
C PHE A 384 10.81 12.04 -2.86
N THR A 385 11.62 12.41 -1.86
CA THR A 385 12.60 13.50 -2.02
C THR A 385 13.82 13.10 -2.86
N GLN A 386 14.32 11.88 -2.72
CA GLN A 386 15.59 11.43 -3.32
C GLN A 386 15.45 10.91 -4.74
N GLU A 387 14.29 10.36 -5.10
CA GLU A 387 14.00 9.83 -6.44
C GLU A 387 12.94 10.70 -7.12
N ILE A 388 11.70 10.70 -6.62
CA ILE A 388 10.54 11.21 -7.40
C ILE A 388 10.61 12.73 -7.65
N LEU A 389 10.79 13.52 -6.59
CA LEU A 389 10.88 14.96 -6.69
C LEU A 389 12.16 15.39 -7.44
N THR A 390 13.24 14.60 -7.31
CA THR A 390 14.48 14.84 -8.04
C THR A 390 14.27 14.62 -9.54
N GLU A 391 13.66 13.49 -9.93
CA GLU A 391 13.28 13.19 -11.32
C GLU A 391 12.39 14.31 -11.88
N TRP A 392 11.38 14.73 -11.12
CA TRP A 392 10.47 15.79 -11.53
C TRP A 392 11.16 17.15 -11.73
N ILE A 393 12.09 17.55 -10.86
CA ILE A 393 12.88 18.79 -11.05
C ILE A 393 13.74 18.70 -12.33
N ASP A 394 14.32 17.53 -12.61
CA ASP A 394 15.16 17.34 -13.80
C ASP A 394 14.32 17.44 -15.09
N ASP A 395 13.06 16.97 -15.05
CA ASP A 395 12.09 17.07 -16.15
C ASP A 395 11.47 18.47 -16.27
N ASN A 396 11.55 19.31 -15.22
CA ASN A 396 10.99 20.66 -15.17
C ASN A 396 12.01 21.68 -14.61
N PRO A 397 13.15 21.89 -15.31
CA PRO A 397 14.26 22.69 -14.81
C PRO A 397 13.90 24.16 -14.54
N GLU A 398 12.86 24.69 -15.18
CA GLU A 398 12.35 26.05 -14.96
C GLU A 398 11.78 26.28 -13.55
N TYR A 399 11.41 25.21 -12.83
CA TYR A 399 10.91 25.29 -11.45
C TYR A 399 11.95 24.87 -10.41
N GLU A 400 13.20 24.57 -10.81
CA GLU A 400 14.26 24.20 -9.87
C GLU A 400 14.49 25.31 -8.84
N ASP A 401 14.31 26.57 -9.23
CA ASP A 401 14.42 27.70 -8.31
C ASP A 401 13.25 27.84 -7.32
N LYS A 402 12.14 27.15 -7.57
CA LYS A 402 10.96 27.16 -6.70
C LYS A 402 10.94 26.05 -5.65
N VAL A 403 11.88 25.09 -5.69
CA VAL A 403 11.89 23.95 -4.76
C VAL A 403 13.05 24.05 -3.77
N ASN A 404 12.72 24.30 -2.50
CA ASN A 404 13.67 24.41 -1.40
C ASN A 404 13.79 23.11 -0.60
N PHE A 405 15.02 22.59 -0.49
CA PHE A 405 15.35 21.48 0.42
C PHE A 405 15.84 22.02 1.76
N SER A 406 15.53 21.29 2.83
CA SER A 406 15.93 21.62 4.20
C SER A 406 17.45 21.60 4.38
N ASP A 407 17.94 22.34 5.37
CA ASP A 407 19.36 22.37 5.73
C ASP A 407 19.89 20.97 6.06
N ARG A 408 21.06 20.63 5.51
CA ARG A 408 21.77 19.35 5.71
C ARG A 408 23.24 19.61 6.01
N GLY A 409 23.47 20.33 7.10
CA GLY A 409 24.78 20.86 7.47
C GLY A 409 24.77 22.39 7.52
N ASN A 410 25.95 22.99 7.64
CA ASN A 410 26.14 24.43 7.77
C ASN A 410 27.38 24.89 6.99
N PHE A 411 27.49 26.18 6.72
CA PHE A 411 28.72 26.80 6.25
C PHE A 411 29.02 28.07 7.04
N PHE A 412 30.30 28.36 7.21
CA PHE A 412 30.80 29.50 7.98
C PHE A 412 31.63 30.40 7.07
N VAL A 413 31.18 31.64 6.90
CA VAL A 413 31.81 32.66 6.06
C VAL A 413 31.66 34.01 6.77
N ASP A 414 32.73 34.82 6.81
CA ASP A 414 32.71 36.19 7.36
C ASP A 414 32.07 36.28 8.76
N GLY A 415 32.47 35.38 9.67
CA GLY A 415 31.97 35.37 11.04
C GLY A 415 30.54 34.82 11.20
N SER A 416 29.84 34.54 10.10
CA SER A 416 28.43 34.14 10.08
C SER A 416 28.27 32.66 9.74
N GLN A 417 27.46 31.96 10.53
CA GLN A 417 27.09 30.57 10.29
C GLN A 417 25.72 30.51 9.61
N ASN A 418 25.65 29.85 8.46
CA ASN A 418 24.43 29.72 7.67
C ASN A 418 24.10 28.23 7.46
N GLY A 419 22.81 27.91 7.33
CA GLY A 419 22.35 26.55 7.05
C GLY A 419 22.66 26.12 5.62
N LEU A 420 23.04 24.85 5.42
CA LEU A 420 23.37 24.29 4.09
C LEU A 420 22.12 23.76 3.38
N GLY A 421 21.14 24.64 3.18
CA GLY A 421 19.88 24.39 2.46
C GLY A 421 19.74 25.28 1.22
N THR A 422 18.81 24.93 0.32
CA THR A 422 18.68 25.60 -0.98
C THR A 422 18.49 27.11 -0.86
N ALA A 423 17.60 27.54 0.04
CA ALA A 423 17.28 28.96 0.21
C ALA A 423 18.46 29.76 0.76
N ASN A 424 19.11 29.27 1.82
CA ASN A 424 20.26 29.92 2.45
C ASN A 424 21.45 30.02 1.50
N VAL A 425 21.76 28.93 0.79
CA VAL A 425 22.84 28.91 -0.22
C VAL A 425 22.54 29.91 -1.35
N ARG A 426 21.30 29.95 -1.86
CA ARG A 426 20.95 30.90 -2.93
C ARG A 426 21.06 32.35 -2.47
N ASN A 427 20.52 32.66 -1.29
CA ASN A 427 20.62 34.00 -0.72
C ASN A 427 22.07 34.43 -0.59
N PHE A 428 22.94 33.55 -0.11
CA PHE A 428 24.37 33.81 0.01
C PHE A 428 25.06 33.96 -1.35
N ILE A 429 24.76 33.11 -2.35
CA ILE A 429 25.36 33.25 -3.69
C ILE A 429 25.00 34.60 -4.32
N ASN A 430 23.78 35.11 -4.07
CA ASN A 430 23.35 36.42 -4.57
C ASN A 430 24.08 37.59 -3.92
N THR A 431 24.72 37.41 -2.75
CA THR A 431 25.57 38.44 -2.12
C THR A 431 27.03 38.38 -2.58
N ILE A 432 27.43 37.35 -3.35
CA ILE A 432 28.81 37.26 -3.87
C ILE A 432 28.97 38.29 -5.00
N GLY A 433 30.04 39.10 -4.94
CA GLY A 433 30.31 40.13 -5.95
C GLY A 433 29.56 41.44 -5.73
N THR A 434 28.84 41.59 -4.61
CA THR A 434 28.20 42.87 -4.24
C THR A 434 29.10 43.78 -3.41
N SER A 435 30.27 43.30 -2.97
CA SER A 435 31.21 44.10 -2.19
C SER A 435 31.80 45.21 -3.06
N GLN A 436 31.96 46.39 -2.47
CA GLN A 436 32.48 47.55 -3.17
C GLN A 436 34.02 47.51 -3.31
N ASN A 437 34.68 46.56 -2.64
CA ASN A 437 36.13 46.40 -2.58
C ASN A 437 36.83 47.69 -2.10
N ILE A 438 36.21 48.34 -1.11
CA ILE A 438 36.69 49.59 -0.50
C ILE A 438 37.00 49.40 0.98
N PHE A 439 37.90 50.24 1.47
CA PHE A 439 38.12 50.42 2.89
C PHE A 439 37.10 51.41 3.45
N LYS A 440 36.17 50.93 4.27
CA LYS A 440 35.24 51.81 4.98
C LYS A 440 35.88 52.22 6.30
N CYS A 441 36.10 53.52 6.46
CA CYS A 441 36.67 54.10 7.67
C CYS A 441 35.54 54.63 8.55
N TYR A 442 35.38 54.06 9.74
CA TYR A 442 34.46 54.58 10.76
C TYR A 442 35.18 54.70 12.11
N GLY A 443 34.91 55.79 12.83
CA GLY A 443 35.50 56.05 14.14
C GLY A 443 35.53 57.55 14.46
N GLY A 444 34.94 57.90 15.59
CA GLY A 444 35.01 59.25 16.15
C GLY A 444 36.36 59.52 16.84
N ILE A 445 36.51 60.76 17.28
CA ILE A 445 37.69 61.45 17.85
C ILE A 445 38.52 60.62 18.87
N ASN A 446 37.96 59.59 19.52
CA ASN A 446 38.63 58.78 20.57
C ASN A 446 38.68 57.25 20.35
N SER A 447 38.25 56.70 19.21
CA SER A 447 38.39 55.26 18.94
C SER A 447 39.37 54.99 17.80
N ASN A 448 40.04 53.82 17.85
CA ASN A 448 40.85 53.32 16.74
C ASN A 448 40.01 53.39 15.46
N ILE A 449 40.59 53.88 14.36
CA ILE A 449 39.90 53.81 13.05
C ILE A 449 39.62 52.34 12.81
N HIS A 450 38.34 51.99 12.79
CA HIS A 450 37.92 50.69 12.31
C HIS A 450 37.89 50.81 10.80
N ILE A 451 38.90 50.20 10.19
CA ILE A 451 38.89 49.91 8.76
C ILE A 451 38.09 48.61 8.64
N GLU A 452 36.84 48.70 8.21
CA GLU A 452 36.10 47.51 7.81
C GLU A 452 36.39 47.24 6.32
N PRO A 453 37.08 46.13 6.00
CA PRO A 453 37.28 45.73 4.62
C PRO A 453 35.95 45.23 4.03
N ASP A 454 35.33 46.02 3.15
CA ASP A 454 34.23 45.56 2.30
C ASP A 454 34.79 44.90 1.04
N PHE A 455 35.54 43.82 1.24
CA PHE A 455 36.14 43.04 0.15
C PHE A 455 35.30 41.82 -0.18
N ASP A 456 35.26 41.48 -1.46
CA ASP A 456 34.76 40.19 -1.93
C ASP A 456 35.52 39.03 -1.28
N LEU A 457 34.85 37.89 -1.18
CA LEU A 457 35.37 36.70 -0.50
C LEU A 457 36.71 36.21 -1.06
N ILE A 458 36.98 36.43 -2.36
CA ILE A 458 38.24 36.05 -3.00
C ILE A 458 39.46 36.76 -2.39
N TYR A 459 39.27 37.92 -1.76
CA TYR A 459 40.33 38.66 -1.08
C TYR A 459 40.49 38.28 0.39
N LYS A 460 39.49 37.60 0.96
CA LYS A 460 39.48 37.18 2.38
C LYS A 460 39.89 35.72 2.55
N TYR A 461 39.55 34.89 1.57
CA TYR A 461 39.75 33.45 1.61
C TYR A 461 40.38 32.97 0.31
N ASP A 462 41.26 31.98 0.41
CA ASP A 462 41.90 31.30 -0.73
C ASP A 462 41.51 29.81 -0.81
N LYS A 463 40.96 29.26 0.28
CA LYS A 463 40.64 27.84 0.43
C LYS A 463 39.21 27.63 0.96
N VAL A 464 38.67 26.44 0.71
CA VAL A 464 37.43 25.95 1.30
C VAL A 464 37.66 24.55 1.83
N LEU A 465 37.31 24.32 3.09
CA LEU A 465 37.32 23.01 3.72
C LEU A 465 35.90 22.47 3.82
N TYR A 466 35.61 21.40 3.10
CA TYR A 466 34.39 20.60 3.27
C TYR A 466 34.63 19.48 4.28
N ILE A 467 33.72 19.31 5.25
CA ILE A 467 33.82 18.28 6.29
C ILE A 467 32.56 17.42 6.26
N GLU A 468 32.71 16.10 6.13
CA GLU A 468 31.59 15.15 6.18
C GLU A 468 31.17 14.81 7.63
N LYS A 469 31.09 15.81 8.50
CA LYS A 469 30.70 15.60 9.90
C LYS A 469 30.21 16.88 10.56
N THR A 470 28.95 16.89 10.98
CA THR A 470 28.44 17.98 11.81
C THR A 470 28.94 17.82 13.25
N GLY A 471 29.45 18.91 13.84
CA GLY A 471 29.99 18.91 15.21
C GLY A 471 31.40 19.53 15.31
N PHE A 472 32.20 19.41 14.24
CA PHE A 472 33.50 20.07 14.15
C PHE A 472 33.38 21.60 13.97
N ASP A 473 32.20 22.10 13.58
CA ASP A 473 31.92 23.53 13.43
C ASP A 473 32.27 24.33 14.70
N ALA A 474 31.86 23.83 15.86
CA ALA A 474 32.09 24.51 17.14
C ALA A 474 33.58 24.56 17.49
N ILE A 475 34.29 23.48 17.21
CA ILE A 475 35.73 23.36 17.45
C ILE A 475 36.49 24.32 16.53
N PHE A 476 36.20 24.29 15.22
CA PHE A 476 36.91 25.12 14.26
C PHE A 476 36.60 26.60 14.42
N LYS A 477 35.41 26.94 14.94
CA LYS A 477 35.07 28.30 15.33
C LYS A 477 35.85 28.75 16.58
N ALA A 478 35.95 27.89 17.60
CA ALA A 478 36.70 28.21 18.83
C ALA A 478 38.20 28.40 18.55
N GLU A 479 38.78 27.55 17.71
CA GLU A 479 40.20 27.58 17.31
C GLU A 479 40.47 28.53 16.14
N LYS A 480 39.45 29.27 15.67
CA LYS A 480 39.54 30.25 14.57
C LYS A 480 40.25 29.69 13.31
N VAL A 481 40.00 28.42 12.98
CA VAL A 481 40.66 27.71 11.87
C VAL A 481 40.47 28.46 10.54
N GLY A 482 39.27 29.01 10.31
CA GLY A 482 38.98 29.82 9.13
C GLY A 482 39.85 31.07 8.99
N GLU A 483 40.11 31.77 10.11
CA GLU A 483 41.00 32.94 10.15
C GLU A 483 42.48 32.52 10.07
N LYS A 484 42.88 31.45 10.79
CA LYS A 484 44.27 30.97 10.84
C LYS A 484 44.79 30.55 9.46
N TYR A 485 43.93 29.94 8.63
CA TYR A 485 44.31 29.36 7.35
C TYR A 485 43.66 30.02 6.12
N ASN A 486 42.97 31.15 6.31
CA ASN A 486 42.21 31.87 5.27
C ASN A 486 41.23 30.96 4.52
N MET A 487 40.46 30.15 5.26
CA MET A 487 39.57 29.16 4.69
C MET A 487 38.10 29.32 5.07
N ILE A 488 37.23 29.06 4.10
CA ILE A 488 35.79 28.89 4.32
C ILE A 488 35.54 27.47 4.81
N ILE A 489 34.68 27.30 5.82
CA ILE A 489 34.35 25.98 6.36
C ILE A 489 32.93 25.61 5.93
N VAL A 490 32.76 24.43 5.33
CA VAL A 490 31.47 23.87 4.91
C VAL A 490 31.31 22.49 5.52
N SER A 491 30.37 22.32 6.43
CA SER A 491 30.11 21.04 7.08
C SER A 491 28.83 20.41 6.54
N GLY A 492 28.92 19.19 6.02
CA GLY A 492 27.80 18.42 5.49
C GLY A 492 27.43 17.23 6.36
N GLN A 493 26.28 16.60 6.06
CA GLN A 493 25.87 15.32 6.64
C GLN A 493 25.80 14.24 5.55
N GLY A 494 26.74 13.29 5.58
CA GLY A 494 26.80 12.22 4.59
C GLY A 494 27.16 12.72 3.18
N PHE A 495 26.64 12.02 2.16
CA PHE A 495 26.79 12.44 0.76
C PHE A 495 26.23 13.85 0.53
N SER A 496 27.00 14.68 -0.20
CA SER A 496 26.71 16.09 -0.40
C SER A 496 25.40 16.36 -1.13
N THR A 497 24.61 17.29 -0.58
CA THR A 497 23.33 17.74 -1.16
C THR A 497 23.54 18.59 -2.41
N ARG A 498 22.48 18.79 -3.21
CA ARG A 498 22.49 19.73 -4.34
C ARG A 498 22.97 21.12 -3.92
N ALA A 499 22.45 21.64 -2.80
CA ALA A 499 22.84 22.94 -2.25
C ALA A 499 24.34 23.01 -1.91
N ALA A 500 24.90 21.97 -1.27
CA ALA A 500 26.32 21.90 -0.97
C ALA A 500 27.18 21.92 -2.24
N LYS A 501 26.82 21.11 -3.24
CA LYS A 501 27.54 21.07 -4.53
C LYS A 501 27.46 22.39 -5.27
N THR A 502 26.30 23.05 -5.30
CA THR A 502 26.15 24.38 -5.92
C THR A 502 27.04 25.42 -5.26
N LEU A 503 27.10 25.43 -3.92
CA LEU A 503 27.95 26.36 -3.18
C LEU A 503 29.44 26.11 -3.47
N LEU A 504 29.90 24.86 -3.36
CA LEU A 504 31.30 24.48 -3.60
C LEU A 504 31.71 24.76 -5.05
N TYR A 505 30.84 24.46 -6.02
CA TYR A 505 31.09 24.76 -7.43
C TYR A 505 31.23 26.27 -7.68
N LYS A 506 30.43 27.10 -7.00
CA LYS A 506 30.56 28.55 -7.08
C LYS A 506 31.90 29.03 -6.52
N PHE A 507 32.34 28.49 -5.38
CA PHE A 507 33.67 28.80 -4.82
C PHE A 507 34.81 28.37 -5.74
N GLN A 508 34.70 27.20 -6.38
CA GLN A 508 35.67 26.77 -7.38
C GLN A 508 35.74 27.74 -8.58
N GLN A 509 34.58 28.24 -9.06
CA GLN A 509 34.54 29.24 -10.14
C GLN A 509 35.20 30.57 -9.74
N MET A 510 35.21 30.89 -8.44
CA MET A 510 35.94 32.06 -7.90
C MET A 510 37.45 31.82 -7.79
N GLY A 511 37.94 30.62 -8.11
CA GLY A 511 39.35 30.26 -8.03
C GLY A 511 39.80 29.75 -6.66
N LEU A 512 38.87 29.50 -5.73
CA LEU A 512 39.20 28.96 -4.40
C LEU A 512 39.57 27.48 -4.49
N LYS A 513 40.57 27.07 -3.71
CA LYS A 513 41.00 25.69 -3.59
C LYS A 513 40.09 24.92 -2.64
N LEU A 514 39.53 23.81 -3.09
CA LEU A 514 38.61 23.00 -2.30
C LEU A 514 39.31 21.79 -1.69
N TYR A 515 39.04 21.53 -0.41
CA TYR A 515 39.57 20.42 0.35
C TYR A 515 38.45 19.61 0.99
N CYS A 516 38.62 18.30 1.11
CA CYS A 516 37.65 17.42 1.78
C CYS A 516 38.29 16.73 2.98
N LEU A 517 37.71 16.90 4.17
CA LEU A 517 38.02 16.16 5.39
C LEU A 517 36.90 15.14 5.63
N HIS A 518 37.25 13.85 5.60
CA HIS A 518 36.30 12.74 5.72
C HIS A 518 36.81 11.66 6.69
N ASP A 519 35.89 10.83 7.17
CA ASP A 519 36.19 9.63 7.96
C ASP A 519 36.96 8.60 7.10
N LEU A 520 37.85 7.80 7.70
CA LEU A 520 38.52 6.71 6.99
C LEU A 520 37.61 5.48 6.97
N ASP A 521 36.65 5.51 6.07
CA ASP A 521 35.74 4.41 5.78
C ASP A 521 35.48 4.28 4.26
N ILE A 522 34.72 3.26 3.86
CA ILE A 522 34.41 3.03 2.44
C ILE A 522 33.67 4.25 1.85
N SER A 523 32.70 4.83 2.55
CA SER A 523 31.90 5.94 2.00
C SER A 523 32.68 7.25 1.91
N GLY A 524 33.52 7.55 2.90
CA GLY A 524 34.41 8.70 2.96
C GLY A 524 35.40 8.71 1.80
N ILE A 525 35.98 7.57 1.43
CA ILE A 525 36.86 7.50 0.24
C ILE A 525 36.10 7.85 -1.04
N TYR A 526 34.88 7.31 -1.20
CA TYR A 526 34.06 7.57 -2.38
C TYR A 526 33.39 8.95 -2.38
N ILE A 527 33.52 9.75 -1.32
CA ILE A 527 32.91 11.09 -1.27
C ILE A 527 33.54 12.02 -2.30
N LEU A 528 34.87 11.93 -2.46
CA LEU A 528 35.65 12.70 -3.43
C LEU A 528 35.22 12.37 -4.85
N ASP A 529 35.08 11.09 -5.17
CA ASP A 529 34.58 10.63 -6.47
C ASP A 529 33.18 11.17 -6.76
N SER A 530 32.32 11.26 -5.74
CA SER A 530 30.97 11.84 -5.86
C SER A 530 30.99 13.34 -6.20
N PHE A 531 32.00 14.08 -5.75
CA PHE A 531 32.16 15.50 -6.11
C PHE A 531 32.75 15.69 -7.51
N GLY A 532 33.70 14.85 -7.90
CA GLY A 532 34.34 14.90 -9.23
C GLY A 532 33.49 14.32 -10.36
N THR A 533 32.53 13.44 -10.07
CA THR A 533 31.73 12.77 -11.10
C THR A 533 30.39 13.48 -11.33
N PRO A 534 30.16 14.06 -12.53
CA PRO A 534 28.85 14.57 -12.90
C PRO A 534 27.78 13.48 -12.82
N ASN A 535 26.61 13.81 -12.29
CA ASN A 535 25.48 12.89 -12.25
C ASN A 535 24.16 13.61 -12.56
N LYS A 536 23.05 12.87 -12.60
CA LYS A 536 21.74 13.45 -12.89
C LYS A 536 21.39 14.64 -11.97
N LYS A 537 21.75 14.54 -10.69
CA LYS A 537 21.44 15.57 -9.67
C LYS A 537 22.34 16.80 -9.72
N PHE A 538 23.54 16.72 -10.32
CA PHE A 538 24.48 17.83 -10.43
C PHE A 538 25.47 17.60 -11.56
N LYS A 539 25.48 18.47 -12.56
CA LYS A 539 26.27 18.31 -13.80
C LYS A 539 27.69 18.88 -13.71
N GLY A 540 27.98 19.74 -12.72
CA GLY A 540 29.30 20.33 -12.54
C GLY A 540 30.31 19.35 -11.97
N CYS A 541 31.57 19.47 -12.39
CA CYS A 541 32.69 18.76 -11.77
C CYS A 541 33.30 19.64 -10.67
N ILE A 542 33.43 19.09 -9.45
CA ILE A 542 34.01 19.77 -8.30
C ILE A 542 35.30 19.04 -7.95
N ASN A 543 36.43 19.70 -8.17
CA ASN A 543 37.77 19.19 -7.90
C ASN A 543 38.13 19.51 -6.45
N MET A 544 38.26 18.46 -5.63
CA MET A 544 38.60 18.58 -4.22
C MET A 544 39.89 17.81 -3.92
N GLU A 545 40.79 18.43 -3.18
CA GLU A 545 42.00 17.79 -2.67
C GLU A 545 41.67 17.03 -1.37
N ASN A 546 42.26 15.85 -1.20
CA ASN A 546 41.96 14.99 -0.05
C ASN A 546 42.75 15.42 1.19
N LEU A 547 42.05 15.87 2.24
CA LEU A 547 42.61 16.09 3.58
C LEU A 547 42.09 15.09 4.62
N GLY A 548 41.28 14.11 4.20
CA GLY A 548 40.76 13.02 5.02
C GLY A 548 41.84 12.24 5.74
N VAL A 549 41.45 11.55 6.80
CA VAL A 549 42.36 10.69 7.58
C VAL A 549 42.90 9.58 6.69
N THR A 550 44.21 9.37 6.74
CA THR A 550 44.93 8.35 5.95
C THR A 550 45.32 7.15 6.82
N LEU A 551 45.80 6.08 6.18
CA LEU A 551 46.35 4.92 6.90
C LEU A 551 47.58 5.30 7.74
N GLU A 552 48.41 6.22 7.24
CA GLU A 552 49.59 6.73 7.94
C GLU A 552 49.19 7.50 9.21
N ASP A 553 48.10 8.28 9.16
CA ASP A 553 47.57 8.98 10.32
C ASP A 553 47.11 7.99 11.40
N VAL A 554 46.41 6.91 11.00
CA VAL A 554 45.96 5.86 11.93
C VAL A 554 47.13 5.17 12.62
N GLU A 555 48.20 4.87 11.87
CA GLU A 555 49.42 4.26 12.41
C GLU A 555 50.17 5.22 13.35
N LYS A 556 50.31 6.49 12.96
CA LYS A 556 51.02 7.53 13.72
C LYS A 556 50.38 7.79 15.09
N TYR A 557 49.05 7.91 15.13
CA TYR A 557 48.31 8.23 16.34
C TYR A 557 47.78 7.00 17.09
N HIS A 558 48.14 5.79 16.64
CA HIS A 558 47.74 4.52 17.27
C HIS A 558 46.22 4.40 17.48
N ILE A 559 45.45 4.79 16.46
CA ILE A 559 43.98 4.75 16.52
C ILE A 559 43.47 3.34 16.27
N GLU A 560 42.68 2.81 17.19
CA GLU A 560 42.06 1.49 17.06
C GLU A 560 40.85 1.53 16.10
N PRO A 561 40.86 0.78 14.99
CA PRO A 561 39.73 0.75 14.06
C PRO A 561 38.54 -0.02 14.63
N GLU A 562 37.33 0.51 14.47
CA GLU A 562 36.10 -0.19 14.84
C GLU A 562 35.63 -1.14 13.73
N LYS A 563 34.79 -2.12 14.06
CA LYS A 563 34.23 -3.10 13.12
C LYS A 563 32.75 -2.86 12.87
N VAL A 564 32.35 -2.83 11.60
CA VAL A 564 30.96 -2.62 11.18
C VAL A 564 30.51 -3.70 10.20
N ASP A 565 29.26 -4.12 10.31
CA ASP A 565 28.66 -5.09 9.40
C ASP A 565 28.66 -4.60 7.94
N ILE A 566 29.09 -5.47 7.03
CA ILE A 566 29.23 -5.13 5.61
C ILE A 566 27.91 -5.35 4.84
N LYS A 567 27.39 -4.31 4.18
CA LYS A 567 26.22 -4.46 3.28
C LYS A 567 26.67 -4.99 1.91
N GLN A 568 25.73 -5.52 1.12
CA GLN A 568 26.06 -6.04 -0.22
C GLN A 568 26.65 -4.98 -1.16
N GLU A 569 26.21 -3.73 -1.04
CA GLU A 569 26.73 -2.61 -1.84
C GLU A 569 28.19 -2.28 -1.48
N ASP A 570 28.52 -2.31 -0.19
CA ASP A 570 29.87 -2.05 0.33
C ASP A 570 30.86 -3.11 -0.17
N LYS A 571 30.43 -4.38 -0.30
CA LYS A 571 31.25 -5.44 -0.89
C LYS A 571 31.66 -5.16 -2.34
N LYS A 572 30.81 -4.50 -3.12
CA LYS A 572 31.15 -4.14 -4.51
C LYS A 572 32.15 -2.98 -4.54
N LYS A 573 31.89 -1.94 -3.73
CA LYS A 573 32.77 -0.77 -3.60
C LYS A 573 34.17 -1.16 -3.10
N LEU A 574 34.25 -2.05 -2.12
CA LEU A 574 35.52 -2.53 -1.56
C LEU A 574 36.40 -3.21 -2.61
N LYS A 575 35.82 -4.00 -3.54
CA LYS A 575 36.58 -4.68 -4.61
C LYS A 575 37.31 -3.73 -5.55
N ASN A 576 36.81 -2.52 -5.70
CA ASN A 576 37.35 -1.50 -6.61
C ASN A 576 38.42 -0.62 -5.94
N LEU A 577 38.64 -0.74 -4.63
CA LEU A 577 39.67 0.03 -3.92
C LEU A 577 41.07 -0.55 -4.15
N SER A 578 42.10 0.26 -3.85
CA SER A 578 43.51 -0.17 -3.92
C SER A 578 43.78 -1.38 -3.02
N TYR A 579 44.90 -2.08 -3.24
CA TYR A 579 45.27 -3.24 -2.43
C TYR A 579 45.40 -2.90 -0.93
N GLU A 580 45.97 -1.74 -0.60
CA GLU A 580 46.20 -1.30 0.77
C GLU A 580 44.88 -1.03 1.51
N TYR A 581 43.97 -0.28 0.88
CA TYR A 581 42.64 -0.03 1.46
C TYR A 581 41.81 -1.31 1.57
N ARG A 582 41.89 -2.22 0.59
CA ARG A 582 41.23 -3.54 0.67
C ARG A 582 41.72 -4.33 1.86
N ARG A 583 43.03 -4.39 2.06
CA ARG A 583 43.64 -5.10 3.20
C ARG A 583 43.27 -4.47 4.54
N PHE A 584 43.20 -3.15 4.61
CA PHE A 584 42.82 -2.45 5.84
C PHE A 584 41.35 -2.66 6.19
N PHE A 585 40.45 -2.47 5.22
CA PHE A 585 39.01 -2.54 5.47
C PHE A 585 38.50 -3.97 5.61
N ASP A 586 39.06 -4.97 4.93
CA ASP A 586 38.55 -6.35 4.97
C ASP A 586 38.79 -7.01 6.34
N ALA A 587 37.70 -7.25 7.08
CA ALA A 587 37.70 -8.02 8.32
C ALA A 587 36.79 -9.27 8.23
N GLY A 588 36.59 -9.80 7.01
CA GLY A 588 35.80 -11.01 6.76
C GLY A 588 34.29 -10.73 6.67
N THR A 589 33.55 -10.93 7.77
CA THR A 589 32.10 -10.67 7.83
C THR A 589 31.75 -9.21 8.12
N SER A 590 32.73 -8.42 8.53
CA SER A 590 32.64 -6.98 8.80
C SER A 590 33.74 -6.23 8.04
N TYR A 591 33.67 -4.91 8.03
CA TYR A 591 34.77 -4.06 7.59
C TYR A 591 35.26 -3.15 8.73
N ARG A 592 36.54 -2.77 8.68
CA ARG A 592 37.13 -1.82 9.63
C ARG A 592 36.81 -0.39 9.21
N ARG A 593 36.63 0.54 10.15
CA ARG A 593 36.57 1.97 9.84
C ARG A 593 37.20 2.80 10.97
N VAL A 594 37.62 4.02 10.65
CA VAL A 594 38.08 4.99 11.65
C VAL A 594 37.33 6.30 11.43
N GLU A 595 36.53 6.68 12.41
CA GLU A 595 35.83 7.95 12.42
C GLU A 595 36.77 9.12 12.77
N LEU A 596 36.52 10.32 12.25
CA LEU A 596 37.22 11.55 12.65
C LEU A 596 37.13 11.80 14.16
N ASN A 597 36.03 11.38 14.79
CA ASN A 597 35.81 11.49 16.24
C ASN A 597 36.70 10.54 17.06
N ALA A 598 37.42 9.60 16.43
CA ALA A 598 38.38 8.75 17.12
C ALA A 598 39.67 9.51 17.48
N PHE A 599 39.93 10.63 16.80
CA PHE A 599 41.06 11.52 17.08
C PHE A 599 40.64 12.60 18.07
N THR A 600 41.60 13.05 18.87
CA THR A 600 41.44 14.25 19.69
C THR A 600 41.47 15.50 18.81
N THR A 601 40.90 16.60 19.31
CA THR A 601 40.93 17.91 18.63
C THR A 601 42.34 18.34 18.25
N ALA A 602 43.31 18.13 19.15
CA ALA A 602 44.70 18.51 18.92
C ALA A 602 45.31 17.74 17.74
N GLU A 603 45.04 16.43 17.64
CA GLU A 603 45.53 15.58 16.56
C GLU A 603 44.90 15.96 15.22
N ILE A 604 43.59 16.26 15.17
CA ILE A 604 42.93 16.72 13.93
C ILE A 604 43.53 18.05 13.45
N LEU A 605 43.81 18.99 14.36
CA LEU A 605 44.44 20.26 14.00
C LEU A 605 45.87 20.07 13.49
N GLU A 606 46.64 19.16 14.10
CA GLU A 606 47.99 18.81 13.64
C GLU A 606 47.97 18.16 12.24
N ILE A 607 47.02 17.25 11.98
CA ILE A 607 46.82 16.64 10.66
C ILE A 607 46.52 17.71 9.61
N LEU A 608 45.60 18.63 9.92
CA LEU A 608 45.27 19.74 9.02
C LEU A 608 46.48 20.63 8.76
N GLU A 609 47.22 21.03 9.80
CA GLU A 609 48.40 21.88 9.69
C GLU A 609 49.49 21.25 8.82
N ASN A 610 49.81 19.98 9.06
CA ASN A 610 50.79 19.23 8.28
C ASN A 610 50.39 19.13 6.80
N LYS A 611 49.14 18.74 6.52
CA LYS A 611 48.68 18.57 5.13
C LYS A 611 48.56 19.89 4.38
N LEU A 612 48.14 20.97 5.04
CA LEU A 612 48.09 22.31 4.44
C LEU A 612 49.50 22.88 4.18
N SER A 613 50.46 22.61 5.07
CA SER A 613 51.85 23.10 4.91
C SER A 613 52.56 22.57 3.66
N ALA A 614 52.15 21.38 3.18
CA ALA A 614 52.72 20.74 2.00
C ALA A 614 52.17 21.30 0.66
N ILE A 615 51.13 22.13 0.70
CA ILE A 615 50.36 22.57 -0.47
C ILE A 615 50.40 24.10 -0.55
N ASN A 616 51.47 24.67 -1.10
CA ASN A 616 51.65 26.12 -1.14
C ASN A 616 51.79 26.64 -2.57
N ASN A 617 50.69 26.60 -3.34
CA ASN A 617 50.54 27.34 -4.60
C ASN A 617 49.30 28.23 -4.49
N LEU A 618 49.51 29.45 -4.01
CA LEU A 618 48.47 30.45 -3.80
C LEU A 618 48.11 31.16 -5.13
N PRO A 619 46.83 31.46 -5.38
CA PRO A 619 46.46 32.40 -6.43
C PRO A 619 46.99 33.80 -6.09
N THR A 620 47.60 34.47 -7.07
CA THR A 620 48.12 35.84 -6.92
C THR A 620 47.02 36.84 -7.28
N ILE A 621 46.69 37.74 -6.35
CA ILE A 621 45.73 38.82 -6.57
C ILE A 621 46.48 40.08 -7.00
N ASN A 622 46.03 40.72 -8.09
CA ASN A 622 46.57 42.00 -8.54
C ASN A 622 45.88 43.17 -7.81
N LEU A 623 46.51 43.66 -6.74
CA LEU A 623 45.96 44.76 -5.93
C LEU A 623 45.78 46.08 -6.71
N GLU A 624 46.55 46.33 -7.77
CA GLU A 624 46.49 47.56 -8.56
C GLU A 624 45.18 47.66 -9.36
N GLU A 625 44.66 46.53 -9.83
CA GLU A 625 43.41 46.46 -10.60
C GLU A 625 42.17 46.28 -9.71
N SER A 626 42.35 45.76 -8.50
CA SER A 626 41.28 45.27 -7.64
C SER A 626 40.87 46.22 -6.50
N LEU A 627 41.77 47.10 -6.05
CA LEU A 627 41.57 47.87 -4.83
C LEU A 627 41.19 49.31 -5.14
N ASN A 628 39.95 49.71 -4.83
CA ASN A 628 39.48 51.07 -5.05
C ASN A 628 39.57 51.87 -3.74
N VAL A 629 40.43 52.89 -3.71
CA VAL A 629 40.68 53.68 -2.50
C VAL A 629 39.67 54.82 -2.42
N ASP A 630 38.85 54.85 -1.37
CA ASP A 630 37.98 56.00 -1.08
C ASP A 630 38.81 57.16 -0.52
N HIS A 631 39.40 57.92 -1.44
CA HIS A 631 40.18 59.11 -1.11
C HIS A 631 39.38 60.19 -0.38
N LYS A 632 38.04 60.19 -0.44
CA LYS A 632 37.22 61.17 0.29
C LYS A 632 37.18 60.81 1.77
N ALA A 633 36.80 59.57 2.09
CA ALA A 633 36.74 59.10 3.48
C ALA A 633 38.10 59.20 4.20
N ILE A 634 39.20 58.88 3.50
CA ILE A 634 40.57 58.99 4.05
C ILE A 634 40.93 60.45 4.36
N ARG A 635 40.60 61.40 3.47
CA ARG A 635 40.86 62.84 3.67
C ARG A 635 40.09 63.40 4.86
N GLU A 636 38.80 63.10 4.95
CA GLU A 636 37.93 63.56 6.04
C GLU A 636 38.41 63.00 7.39
N THR A 637 38.75 61.72 7.43
CA THR A 637 39.26 61.08 8.66
C THR A 637 40.61 61.66 9.10
N ALA A 638 41.52 61.89 8.16
CA ALA A 638 42.82 62.51 8.46
C ALA A 638 42.65 63.94 8.99
N PHE A 639 41.76 64.73 8.37
CA PHE A 639 41.45 66.08 8.83
C PHE A 639 40.87 66.08 10.26
N MET A 640 39.90 65.20 10.53
CA MET A 640 39.28 65.10 11.86
C MET A 640 40.28 64.71 12.94
N ARG A 641 41.24 63.81 12.66
CA ARG A 641 42.32 63.46 13.61
C ARG A 641 43.20 64.66 13.95
N ILE A 642 43.60 65.44 12.95
CA ILE A 642 44.44 66.63 13.14
C ILE A 642 43.69 67.66 13.99
N MET A 643 42.41 67.90 13.70
CA MET A 643 41.58 68.83 14.47
C MET A 643 41.35 68.35 15.90
N ALA A 644 41.00 67.07 16.08
CA ALA A 644 40.83 66.43 17.37
C ALA A 644 42.09 66.54 18.25
N GLU A 645 43.27 66.25 17.71
CA GLU A 645 44.53 66.40 18.45
C GLU A 645 44.84 67.86 18.80
N LYS A 646 44.63 68.78 17.86
CA LYS A 646 44.89 70.20 18.05
C LYS A 646 44.02 70.84 19.13
N TYR A 647 42.76 70.39 19.27
CA TYR A 647 41.77 70.97 20.17
C TYR A 647 41.36 70.06 21.33
N ARG A 648 42.03 68.91 21.53
CA ARG A 648 41.67 67.86 22.51
C ARG A 648 41.33 68.42 23.90
N GLU A 649 42.25 69.17 24.50
CA GLU A 649 42.05 69.76 25.83
C GLU A 649 40.96 70.84 25.91
N GLN A 650 40.63 71.47 24.78
CA GLN A 650 39.61 72.51 24.71
C GLN A 650 38.22 71.88 24.50
N LEU A 651 38.13 70.83 23.68
CA LEU A 651 36.93 70.03 23.48
C LEU A 651 36.50 69.34 24.78
N ASP A 652 37.42 68.76 25.54
CA ASP A 652 37.11 68.10 26.83
C ASP A 652 36.52 69.06 27.88
N LYS A 653 36.70 70.37 27.71
CA LYS A 653 36.15 71.42 28.59
C LYS A 653 34.79 71.96 28.11
N ILE A 654 34.33 71.57 26.92
CA ILE A 654 33.03 71.98 26.38
C ILE A 654 31.98 70.99 26.86
N HIS A 655 31.12 71.44 27.77
CA HIS A 655 29.96 70.69 28.23
C HIS A 655 28.68 71.45 27.91
N VAL A 656 27.79 70.83 27.15
CA VAL A 656 26.44 71.36 26.93
C VAL A 656 25.49 70.57 27.83
N PRO A 657 24.84 71.22 28.82
CA PRO A 657 23.86 70.55 29.65
C PRO A 657 22.65 70.15 28.79
N ILE A 658 22.33 68.86 28.81
CA ILE A 658 21.17 68.28 28.12
C ILE A 658 20.11 67.96 29.18
N ASP A 659 18.95 68.60 29.07
CA ASP A 659 17.79 68.26 29.89
C ASP A 659 16.94 67.20 29.18
N LEU A 660 16.97 65.97 29.70
CA LEU A 660 16.22 64.83 29.16
C LEU A 660 14.85 64.65 29.83
N SER A 661 14.50 65.50 30.81
CA SER A 661 13.25 65.36 31.56
C SER A 661 11.99 65.44 30.69
N ALA A 662 12.06 66.16 29.58
CA ALA A 662 10.99 66.31 28.59
C ALA A 662 10.61 65.02 27.83
N TYR A 663 11.43 63.97 27.89
CA TYR A 663 11.20 62.70 27.20
C TYR A 663 10.65 61.59 28.13
N LYS A 664 10.57 61.84 29.43
CA LYS A 664 10.20 60.83 30.43
C LYS A 664 8.75 60.38 30.27
N GLY A 665 8.54 59.08 30.03
CA GLY A 665 7.22 58.45 29.95
C GLY A 665 6.42 58.76 28.67
N LYS A 666 7.06 59.36 27.66
CA LYS A 666 6.39 59.93 26.48
C LYS A 666 6.40 59.02 25.24
N TYR A 667 7.20 57.95 25.25
CA TYR A 667 7.45 57.10 24.08
C TYR A 667 7.26 55.61 24.39
N THR A 668 6.63 54.88 23.46
CA THR A 668 6.74 53.43 23.34
C THR A 668 8.03 53.06 22.58
N VAL A 669 8.43 51.78 22.57
CA VAL A 669 9.65 51.32 21.88
C VAL A 669 9.64 51.71 20.39
N ASP A 670 8.50 51.63 19.72
CA ASP A 670 8.38 51.94 18.30
C ASP A 670 8.45 53.46 18.03
N MET A 671 7.76 54.26 18.85
CA MET A 671 7.84 55.73 18.74
C MET A 671 9.23 56.26 19.07
N ALA A 672 9.94 55.62 20.01
CA ALA A 672 11.31 55.98 20.32
C ALA A 672 12.24 55.70 19.13
N LYS A 673 12.09 54.59 18.42
CA LYS A 673 12.90 54.28 17.23
C LYS A 673 12.69 55.30 16.10
N GLU A 674 11.49 55.85 15.95
CA GLU A 674 11.20 56.88 14.95
C GLU A 674 11.74 58.27 15.34
N GLU A 675 11.65 58.68 16.60
CA GLU A 675 12.05 60.04 17.02
C GLU A 675 13.50 60.17 17.47
N ILE A 676 14.15 59.09 17.93
CA ILE A 676 15.56 59.12 18.39
C ILE A 676 16.51 59.76 17.36
N PRO A 677 16.46 59.42 16.06
CA PRO A 677 17.36 60.04 15.07
C PRO A 677 17.23 61.57 15.02
N GLY A 678 15.99 62.09 15.07
CA GLY A 678 15.75 63.55 15.06
C GLY A 678 16.06 64.24 16.39
N ILE A 679 16.11 63.51 17.51
CA ILE A 679 16.61 64.04 18.78
C ILE A 679 18.14 64.09 18.77
N GLU A 680 18.77 63.02 18.27
CA GLU A 680 20.23 62.92 18.13
C GLU A 680 20.78 64.05 17.24
N GLU A 681 20.17 64.28 16.08
CA GLU A 681 20.57 65.35 15.15
C GLU A 681 20.49 66.75 15.79
N ARG A 682 19.42 67.05 16.55
CA ARG A 682 19.29 68.32 17.29
C ARG A 682 20.31 68.48 18.39
N LEU A 683 20.71 67.39 19.06
CA LEU A 683 21.75 67.44 20.08
C LEU A 683 23.13 67.64 19.46
N ILE A 684 23.41 66.99 18.33
CA ILE A 684 24.63 67.19 17.54
C ILE A 684 24.74 68.64 17.10
N GLU A 685 23.72 69.22 16.46
CA GLU A 685 23.72 70.64 16.03
C GLU A 685 24.00 71.61 17.19
N LYS A 686 23.48 71.31 18.39
CA LYS A 686 23.70 72.13 19.58
C LYS A 686 25.16 72.10 20.03
N TYR A 687 25.79 70.91 19.97
CA TYR A 687 27.22 70.77 20.25
C TYR A 687 28.07 71.41 19.15
N GLU A 688 27.72 71.25 17.87
CA GLU A 688 28.42 71.88 16.74
C GLU A 688 28.50 73.40 16.91
N ARG A 689 27.38 74.07 17.17
CA ARG A 689 27.36 75.53 17.39
C ARG A 689 28.20 75.97 18.58
N GLU A 690 28.16 75.22 19.68
CA GLU A 690 28.93 75.53 20.87
C GLU A 690 30.44 75.34 20.63
N ILE A 691 30.81 74.32 19.86
CA ILE A 691 32.20 74.03 19.46
C ILE A 691 32.71 75.11 18.50
N GLU A 692 31.94 75.47 17.46
CA GLU A 692 32.27 76.55 16.52
C GLU A 692 32.54 77.87 17.26
N GLN A 693 31.65 78.24 18.20
CA GLN A 693 31.80 79.45 18.99
C GLN A 693 33.02 79.44 19.92
N LYS A 694 33.26 78.34 20.63
CA LYS A 694 34.32 78.27 21.64
C LYS A 694 35.71 78.02 21.06
N LEU A 695 35.80 77.32 19.94
CA LEU A 695 37.07 77.06 19.26
C LEU A 695 37.38 78.09 18.15
N ASN A 696 36.45 79.03 17.90
CA ASN A 696 36.54 80.07 16.88
C ASN A 696 36.87 79.50 15.49
N ILE A 697 36.23 78.37 15.18
CA ILE A 697 36.34 77.67 13.90
C ILE A 697 35.20 78.25 13.04
N SER A 698 35.52 79.14 12.08
CA SER A 698 34.56 79.67 11.11
C SER A 698 34.59 78.89 9.81
#